data_AF-A0A7C3IVD1-F1
#
_entry.id   AF-A0A7C3IVD1-F1
#
_cell.length_a   1.000
_cell.length_b   1.000
_cell.length_c   1.000
_cell.angle_alpha   90.00
_cell.angle_beta   90.00
_cell.angle_gamma   90.00
#
_symmetry.space_group_name_H-M   'P 1'
#
loop_
_entity.id
_entity.type
_entity.pdbx_description
1 polymer ?
#
loop_
_entity_poly.entity_id
_entity_poly.type
_entity_poly.pdbx_seq_one_letter_code
_entity_poly.pdbx_strand_id
1 'polypeptide(L)'
;MKRNLSRIIAVVLIFGFIITELALSQNFTNNTGGTYTAGANGVIRMKSISGVFDGTAELGLIGSRIQGTVDWRQDAGQNVQPRYYTKLATSGTGVKSFTGDVYILETYLPTGGNRVYGTSTVHYDGTTGTQIIAPENATNGGGYYNLDLPLASLKTNNGNTVVQNVFTHANGVLTNSGTGDLQLGSGISTSDADVINDGTITLGTGSFTQTTNINNNSGANFNGNSGAFNFVNIINAGTVTLAAGTSTGTGLVTNTGTFNMGTGSLTLNGGGNKFANNSGGVFNPAPASGDGVFQVNGNFINDAGSPGGGVNTLNRAGTIDIVGDFTNTSGSLTLTSGQTMSVSGAFTRAAGQFTFDAASTFQYDGGAQTLLGNTNAGGEFVSYGNLELIGTGAKTSGTSAGRGGVVVAGNLTVSQETDMTNNDQALIMIHNGSNNDVNYSGGVEVRGKFRWEGTVAGTPYTFNNDETIITFETAPSGVGSHLTLDIRQQTAPLLAQNFSTATDVNRRIVPTYQGGGKISSLQVMWESTDEVGFTGDRDLFRFAEGYSGSADMQKVSRQGATYNRANTNTSPRFLTYAGGGPGLNGIDLVDGYNEDNTDVNKYFRFESGNDLIITATTAPIISVTNGRWTNPGTWDEGRVPIASDNAEINHVVYTGIATGPFGTDPWADDEIDGSLPGDAGAAANSIRIMNVANATLLIGNEDNTMGAGERIFRTRLVGANVGIFNLNPGPSAGGDINTTPASSLNGLWVRPASVFTPVLGTLQITNTGTVINNGIIEIGN
;
A
#
# COMPACT_ATOMS: atom_id res chain seq x y z
N MET A 1 -26.91 -43.02 101.61
CA MET A 1 -25.62 -43.13 100.89
C MET A 1 -25.65 -44.02 99.63
N LYS A 2 -26.60 -44.96 99.46
CA LYS A 2 -26.68 -45.86 98.28
C LYS A 2 -27.30 -45.28 96.99
N ARG A 3 -27.89 -44.08 97.01
CA ARG A 3 -28.61 -43.47 95.86
C ARG A 3 -27.76 -42.56 94.95
N ASN A 4 -26.52 -42.24 95.34
CA ASN A 4 -25.64 -41.34 94.57
C ASN A 4 -24.56 -42.10 93.76
N LEU A 5 -24.32 -43.38 94.05
CA LEU A 5 -23.29 -44.17 93.37
C LEU A 5 -23.70 -44.56 91.94
N SER A 6 -24.98 -44.81 91.68
CA SER A 6 -25.48 -45.13 90.34
C SER A 6 -25.50 -43.92 89.40
N ARG A 7 -25.67 -42.70 89.92
CA ARG A 7 -25.60 -41.47 89.12
C ARG A 7 -24.15 -41.08 88.79
N ILE A 8 -23.20 -41.33 89.69
CA ILE A 8 -21.77 -41.12 89.44
C ILE A 8 -21.23 -42.17 88.45
N ILE A 9 -21.65 -43.44 88.55
CA ILE A 9 -21.24 -44.48 87.59
C ILE A 9 -21.86 -44.24 86.20
N ALA A 10 -23.09 -43.75 86.10
CA ALA A 10 -23.70 -43.38 84.81
C ALA A 10 -23.04 -42.14 84.18
N VAL A 11 -22.66 -41.13 84.97
CA VAL A 11 -21.90 -39.97 84.47
C VAL A 11 -20.48 -40.37 84.08
N VAL A 12 -19.80 -41.24 84.84
CA VAL A 12 -18.45 -41.74 84.48
C VAL A 12 -18.48 -42.68 83.28
N LEU A 13 -19.55 -43.45 83.05
CA LEU A 13 -19.72 -44.26 81.83
C LEU A 13 -20.12 -43.42 80.61
N ILE A 14 -20.91 -42.35 80.79
CA ILE A 14 -21.22 -41.40 79.70
C ILE A 14 -19.98 -40.54 79.37
N PHE A 15 -19.18 -40.11 80.34
CA PHE A 15 -17.89 -39.44 80.08
C PHE A 15 -16.79 -40.40 79.60
N GLY A 16 -16.82 -41.68 80.01
CA GLY A 16 -15.89 -42.71 79.53
C GLY A 16 -16.16 -43.17 78.10
N PHE A 17 -17.41 -43.13 77.64
CA PHE A 17 -17.76 -43.36 76.24
C PHE A 17 -17.52 -42.13 75.35
N ILE A 18 -17.63 -40.92 75.89
CA ILE A 18 -17.33 -39.68 75.13
C ILE A 18 -15.82 -39.46 74.95
N ILE A 19 -14.96 -40.11 75.76
CA ILE A 19 -13.49 -39.96 75.67
C ILE A 19 -12.81 -41.03 74.80
N THR A 20 -13.49 -42.10 74.37
CA THR A 20 -12.86 -43.14 73.52
C THR A 20 -12.89 -42.83 72.01
N GLU A 21 -13.57 -41.76 71.60
CA GLU A 21 -13.43 -41.19 70.24
C GLU A 21 -12.45 -40.01 70.18
N LEU A 22 -11.74 -39.69 71.27
CA LEU A 22 -10.55 -38.82 71.20
C LEU A 22 -9.45 -39.58 70.46
N ALA A 23 -9.41 -39.37 69.14
CA ALA A 23 -8.34 -39.65 68.20
C ALA A 23 -7.02 -40.14 68.83
N LEU A 24 -6.93 -41.45 69.11
CA LEU A 24 -5.62 -42.09 69.17
C LEU A 24 -5.00 -41.94 67.78
N SER A 25 -3.74 -41.51 67.72
CA SER A 25 -3.00 -41.45 66.46
C SER A 25 -3.01 -42.87 65.88
N GLN A 26 -3.62 -43.03 64.71
CA GLN A 26 -3.61 -44.29 63.97
C GLN A 26 -2.51 -44.16 62.93
N ASN A 27 -1.27 -44.35 63.38
CA ASN A 27 -0.10 -44.35 62.50
C ASN A 27 0.05 -45.73 61.85
N PHE A 28 0.57 -45.73 60.63
CA PHE A 28 1.07 -46.94 59.99
C PHE A 28 2.59 -46.96 60.14
N THR A 29 3.09 -47.70 61.13
CA THR A 29 4.52 -47.77 61.44
C THR A 29 5.17 -48.99 60.78
N ASN A 30 6.11 -48.78 59.86
CA ASN A 30 6.94 -49.84 59.29
C ASN A 30 8.41 -49.71 59.73
N ASN A 31 8.91 -50.70 60.46
CA ASN A 31 10.27 -50.68 61.02
C ASN A 31 11.22 -51.57 60.22
N THR A 32 12.52 -51.40 60.43
CA THR A 32 13.61 -52.14 59.78
C THR A 32 13.35 -53.65 59.82
N GLY A 33 13.32 -54.29 58.65
CA GLY A 33 13.00 -55.72 58.48
C GLY A 33 11.52 -56.01 58.18
N GLY A 34 10.63 -55.02 58.33
CA GLY A 34 9.22 -55.12 57.94
C GLY A 34 9.04 -54.98 56.43
N THR A 35 8.27 -55.89 55.82
CA THR A 35 7.83 -55.79 54.43
C THR A 35 6.33 -55.56 54.38
N TYR A 36 5.89 -54.67 53.49
CA TYR A 36 4.47 -54.47 53.20
C TYR A 36 4.21 -54.84 51.74
N THR A 37 3.18 -55.65 51.51
CA THR A 37 2.71 -55.97 50.17
C THR A 37 1.20 -55.96 50.15
N ALA A 38 0.61 -55.26 49.18
CA ALA A 38 -0.83 -55.23 48.98
C ALA A 38 -1.14 -55.65 47.54
N GLY A 39 -2.17 -56.48 47.38
CA GLY A 39 -2.74 -56.75 46.06
C GLY A 39 -3.35 -55.50 45.44
N ALA A 40 -3.68 -55.55 44.14
CA ALA A 40 -4.20 -54.41 43.37
C ALA A 40 -5.46 -53.72 43.95
N ASN A 41 -6.18 -54.43 44.85
CA ASN A 41 -7.40 -53.96 45.53
C ASN A 41 -7.22 -53.74 47.04
N GLY A 42 -5.99 -53.84 47.57
CA GLY A 42 -5.73 -53.53 48.98
C GLY A 42 -6.02 -52.06 49.29
N VAL A 43 -6.60 -51.77 50.46
CA VAL A 43 -6.92 -50.40 50.89
C VAL A 43 -6.36 -50.16 52.30
N ILE A 44 -5.49 -49.17 52.45
CA ILE A 44 -5.14 -48.57 53.75
C ILE A 44 -6.05 -47.35 53.93
N ARG A 45 -6.81 -47.31 55.02
CA ARG A 45 -7.73 -46.21 55.30
C ARG A 45 -7.30 -45.44 56.53
N MET A 46 -6.85 -44.21 56.35
CA MET A 46 -6.44 -43.30 57.42
C MET A 46 -7.65 -42.53 57.94
N LYS A 47 -8.11 -42.85 59.16
CA LYS A 47 -9.27 -42.20 59.81
C LYS A 47 -8.89 -41.15 60.86
N SER A 48 -7.63 -41.12 61.31
CA SER A 48 -7.18 -40.15 62.32
C SER A 48 -6.78 -38.82 61.69
N ILE A 49 -7.07 -37.70 62.36
CA ILE A 49 -6.66 -36.35 61.95
C ILE A 49 -5.13 -36.26 61.86
N SER A 50 -4.43 -36.96 62.76
CA SER A 50 -2.97 -36.99 62.87
C SER A 50 -2.37 -38.32 62.40
N GLY A 51 -3.09 -39.09 61.59
CA GLY A 51 -2.57 -40.36 61.06
C GLY A 51 -1.40 -40.11 60.12
N VAL A 52 -0.30 -40.86 60.30
CA VAL A 52 0.90 -40.77 59.47
C VAL A 52 1.42 -42.15 59.10
N PHE A 53 2.06 -42.28 57.95
CA PHE A 53 3.05 -43.32 57.71
C PHE A 53 4.35 -42.91 58.40
N ASP A 54 4.93 -43.80 59.22
CA ASP A 54 6.17 -43.57 59.96
C ASP A 54 6.98 -44.87 60.16
N GLY A 55 8.08 -44.81 60.92
CA GLY A 55 8.97 -45.94 61.24
C GLY A 55 10.33 -45.88 60.53
N THR A 56 11.22 -46.82 60.84
CA THR A 56 12.60 -46.83 60.31
C THR A 56 12.74 -47.43 58.89
N ALA A 57 11.67 -48.03 58.35
CA ALA A 57 11.55 -48.50 56.97
C ALA A 57 10.29 -47.90 56.32
N GLU A 58 10.18 -46.57 56.40
CA GLU A 58 9.01 -45.80 56.00
C GLU A 58 8.55 -46.08 54.55
N LEU A 59 7.23 -46.20 54.37
CA LEU A 59 6.61 -46.40 53.05
C LEU A 59 6.32 -45.05 52.36
N GLY A 60 6.24 -45.08 51.04
CA GLY A 60 5.91 -43.91 50.22
C GLY A 60 7.09 -42.99 49.96
N LEU A 61 8.32 -43.51 50.09
CA LEU A 61 9.55 -42.86 49.67
C LEU A 61 9.88 -43.22 48.21
N ILE A 62 10.83 -42.53 47.60
CA ILE A 62 11.36 -42.86 46.27
C ILE A 62 11.84 -44.32 46.26
N GLY A 63 11.35 -45.11 45.30
CA GLY A 63 11.67 -46.54 45.20
C GLY A 63 10.89 -47.47 46.16
N SER A 64 10.07 -46.93 47.06
CA SER A 64 9.27 -47.67 48.05
C SER A 64 7.82 -47.17 48.08
N ARG A 65 7.13 -47.22 46.94
CA ARG A 65 5.75 -46.72 46.79
C ARG A 65 4.78 -47.50 47.69
N ILE A 66 3.80 -46.80 48.28
CA ILE A 66 2.73 -47.44 49.06
C ILE A 66 1.83 -48.21 48.08
N GLN A 67 1.87 -49.54 48.19
CA GLN A 67 1.06 -50.44 47.36
C GLN A 67 -0.44 -50.38 47.74
N GLY A 68 -1.31 -50.63 46.75
CA GLY A 68 -2.76 -50.55 46.95
C GLY A 68 -3.29 -49.11 46.93
N THR A 69 -4.47 -48.91 47.53
CA THR A 69 -5.13 -47.60 47.67
C THR A 69 -4.93 -47.05 49.07
N VAL A 70 -4.47 -45.81 49.19
CA VAL A 70 -4.48 -45.07 50.45
C VAL A 70 -5.68 -44.12 50.44
N ASP A 71 -6.63 -44.34 51.36
CA ASP A 71 -7.85 -43.55 51.54
C ASP A 71 -7.76 -42.68 52.79
N TRP A 72 -7.51 -41.37 52.59
CA TRP A 72 -7.55 -40.35 53.63
C TRP A 72 -9.01 -39.96 53.87
N ARG A 73 -9.65 -40.49 54.92
CA ARG A 73 -11.11 -40.50 55.09
C ARG A 73 -11.68 -39.55 56.15
N GLN A 74 -10.87 -38.81 56.90
CA GLN A 74 -11.38 -38.19 58.14
C GLN A 74 -12.42 -37.07 57.88
N ASP A 75 -13.49 -37.02 58.70
CA ASP A 75 -14.62 -36.08 58.56
C ASP A 75 -14.37 -34.71 59.21
N ALA A 76 -13.41 -34.61 60.14
CA ALA A 76 -13.06 -33.39 60.88
C ALA A 76 -11.93 -32.54 60.26
N GLY A 77 -11.38 -32.98 59.12
CA GLY A 77 -10.18 -32.42 58.49
C GLY A 77 -8.96 -33.34 58.62
N GLN A 78 -8.10 -33.37 57.61
CA GLN A 78 -6.95 -34.28 57.55
C GLN A 78 -5.82 -33.75 56.67
N ASN A 79 -4.58 -33.97 57.10
CA ASN A 79 -3.42 -33.72 56.26
C ASN A 79 -3.13 -34.94 55.38
N VAL A 80 -2.98 -34.72 54.08
CA VAL A 80 -2.50 -35.73 53.12
C VAL A 80 -0.98 -35.62 53.06
N GLN A 81 -0.28 -36.71 53.40
CA GLN A 81 1.19 -36.69 53.48
C GLN A 81 1.87 -36.68 52.10
N PRO A 82 3.03 -36.00 51.99
CA PRO A 82 3.83 -35.99 50.77
C PRO A 82 4.55 -37.33 50.56
N ARG A 83 4.02 -38.17 49.67
CA ARG A 83 4.46 -39.56 49.48
C ARG A 83 4.19 -40.05 48.05
N TYR A 84 4.81 -41.19 47.71
CA TYR A 84 4.51 -41.98 46.52
C TYR A 84 3.40 -43.00 46.79
N TYR A 85 2.27 -42.87 46.11
CA TYR A 85 1.09 -43.71 46.20
C TYR A 85 0.87 -44.51 44.90
N THR A 86 0.49 -45.78 44.99
CA THR A 86 0.00 -46.52 43.82
C THR A 86 -1.37 -46.00 43.41
N LYS A 87 -2.34 -45.98 44.35
CA LYS A 87 -3.63 -45.32 44.21
C LYS A 87 -3.86 -44.40 45.41
N LEU A 88 -4.39 -43.21 45.18
CA LEU A 88 -4.73 -42.25 46.23
C LEU A 88 -6.24 -42.01 46.21
N ALA A 89 -6.87 -42.02 47.37
CA ALA A 89 -8.24 -41.60 47.55
C ALA A 89 -8.32 -40.59 48.69
N THR A 90 -9.19 -39.61 48.52
CA THR A 90 -9.68 -38.80 49.63
C THR A 90 -11.16 -39.08 49.77
N SER A 91 -11.64 -39.30 51.00
CA SER A 91 -13.06 -39.52 51.29
C SER A 91 -13.45 -38.86 52.61
N GLY A 92 -14.73 -38.93 52.98
CA GLY A 92 -15.26 -38.23 54.16
C GLY A 92 -15.41 -36.72 53.96
N THR A 93 -16.17 -36.06 54.81
CA THR A 93 -16.63 -34.67 54.61
C THR A 93 -15.61 -33.60 55.01
N GLY A 94 -14.55 -33.99 55.73
CA GLY A 94 -13.54 -33.05 56.23
C GLY A 94 -12.60 -32.56 55.14
N VAL A 95 -12.09 -31.33 55.30
CA VAL A 95 -11.08 -30.74 54.42
C VAL A 95 -9.82 -31.60 54.35
N LYS A 96 -9.24 -31.74 53.16
CA LYS A 96 -8.02 -32.51 52.92
C LYS A 96 -6.90 -31.57 52.51
N SER A 97 -5.95 -31.34 53.42
CA SER A 97 -4.85 -30.40 53.24
C SER A 97 -3.59 -31.14 52.78
N PHE A 98 -3.11 -30.84 51.59
CA PHE A 98 -1.84 -31.40 51.09
C PHE A 98 -0.70 -30.53 51.62
N THR A 99 0.21 -31.15 52.36
CA THR A 99 1.33 -30.44 53.02
C THR A 99 2.65 -30.50 52.24
N GLY A 100 2.62 -31.07 51.03
CA GLY A 100 3.74 -31.21 50.12
C GLY A 100 3.39 -32.13 48.94
N ASP A 101 4.38 -32.41 48.10
CA ASP A 101 4.18 -33.09 46.83
C ASP A 101 3.72 -34.54 46.97
N VAL A 102 2.77 -34.95 46.13
CA VAL A 102 2.24 -36.31 46.09
C VAL A 102 2.41 -36.91 44.69
N TYR A 103 2.78 -38.19 44.65
CA TYR A 103 3.05 -38.90 43.39
C TYR A 103 2.07 -40.07 43.26
N ILE A 104 1.33 -40.13 42.15
CA ILE A 104 0.22 -41.06 41.93
C ILE A 104 0.49 -41.89 40.67
N LEU A 105 0.70 -43.19 40.83
CA LEU A 105 1.05 -44.09 39.72
C LEU A 105 -0.16 -44.43 38.85
N GLU A 106 -1.28 -44.74 39.49
CA GLU A 106 -2.50 -45.18 38.83
C GLU A 106 -3.61 -44.16 39.09
N THR A 107 -4.58 -44.48 39.96
CA THR A 107 -5.81 -43.69 40.10
C THR A 107 -5.75 -42.71 41.27
N TYR A 108 -6.25 -41.48 41.05
CA TYR A 108 -6.65 -40.56 42.11
C TYR A 108 -8.18 -40.48 42.17
N LEU A 109 -8.76 -40.77 43.33
CA LEU A 109 -10.20 -40.73 43.58
C LEU A 109 -10.53 -39.68 44.65
N PRO A 110 -10.62 -38.40 44.29
CA PRO A 110 -11.01 -37.37 45.24
C PRO A 110 -12.52 -37.36 45.46
N THR A 111 -12.96 -37.88 46.59
CA THR A 111 -14.35 -37.90 47.01
C THR A 111 -14.53 -37.18 48.35
N GLY A 112 -15.68 -36.56 48.60
CA GLY A 112 -15.94 -35.89 49.88
C GLY A 112 -15.41 -34.45 49.97
N GLY A 113 -14.91 -34.07 51.15
CA GLY A 113 -14.60 -32.69 51.54
C GLY A 113 -13.59 -31.96 50.64
N ASN A 114 -13.51 -30.64 50.79
CA ASN A 114 -12.68 -29.79 49.93
C ASN A 114 -11.20 -30.14 50.02
N ARG A 115 -10.49 -30.11 48.88
CA ARG A 115 -9.04 -30.29 48.82
C ARG A 115 -8.34 -28.94 48.82
N VAL A 116 -7.35 -28.81 49.70
CA VAL A 116 -6.51 -27.61 49.83
C VAL A 116 -5.09 -28.02 49.51
N TYR A 117 -4.63 -27.66 48.31
CA TYR A 117 -3.30 -28.03 47.84
C TYR A 117 -2.17 -27.16 48.40
N GLY A 118 -2.47 -25.99 48.94
CA GLY A 118 -1.45 -25.06 49.45
C GLY A 118 -0.49 -24.68 48.34
N THR A 119 0.81 -24.94 48.51
CA THR A 119 1.84 -24.79 47.48
C THR A 119 2.31 -26.13 46.88
N SER A 120 1.58 -27.21 47.14
CA SER A 120 1.97 -28.58 46.78
C SER A 120 1.77 -28.87 45.29
N THR A 121 2.56 -29.82 44.78
CA THR A 121 2.43 -30.36 43.42
C THR A 121 1.82 -31.76 43.45
N VAL A 122 0.82 -31.98 42.59
CA VAL A 122 0.28 -33.32 42.34
C VAL A 122 0.93 -33.88 41.08
N HIS A 123 1.66 -34.97 41.23
CA HIS A 123 2.33 -35.67 40.13
C HIS A 123 1.51 -36.89 39.72
N TYR A 124 1.05 -36.89 38.47
CA TYR A 124 0.47 -38.06 37.83
C TYR A 124 1.57 -38.82 37.10
N ASP A 125 2.22 -39.76 37.80
CA ASP A 125 3.46 -40.42 37.39
C ASP A 125 3.26 -41.85 36.86
N GLY A 126 2.12 -42.11 36.21
CA GLY A 126 1.89 -43.34 35.46
C GLY A 126 2.84 -43.50 34.27
N THR A 127 3.35 -44.71 34.05
CA THR A 127 4.27 -45.04 32.95
C THR A 127 3.62 -45.79 31.79
N THR A 128 2.46 -46.41 32.00
CA THR A 128 1.74 -47.19 30.99
C THR A 128 0.23 -46.99 31.14
N GLY A 129 -0.53 -47.30 30.08
CA GLY A 129 -1.98 -47.16 30.07
C GLY A 129 -2.46 -45.71 30.04
N THR A 130 -3.71 -45.51 30.47
CA THR A 130 -4.37 -44.20 30.57
C THR A 130 -4.51 -43.81 32.02
N GLN A 131 -4.07 -42.61 32.36
CA GLN A 131 -4.22 -42.01 33.67
C GLN A 131 -5.22 -40.86 33.60
N ILE A 132 -6.31 -40.96 34.37
CA ILE A 132 -7.34 -39.94 34.42
C ILE A 132 -6.93 -38.88 35.44
N ILE A 133 -6.83 -37.63 34.99
CA ILE A 133 -6.66 -36.46 35.85
C ILE A 133 -8.01 -36.22 36.52
N ALA A 134 -8.01 -36.23 37.85
CA ALA A 134 -9.25 -36.08 38.58
C ALA A 134 -9.73 -34.62 38.51
N PRO A 135 -11.03 -34.39 38.34
CA PRO A 135 -11.58 -33.03 38.19
C PRO A 135 -11.54 -32.28 39.52
N GLU A 136 -10.49 -31.49 39.73
CA GLU A 136 -10.33 -30.59 40.87
C GLU A 136 -10.56 -29.14 40.41
N ASN A 137 -11.49 -28.42 41.04
CA ASN A 137 -11.93 -27.08 40.65
C ASN A 137 -12.50 -26.30 41.85
N ALA A 138 -13.12 -25.15 41.59
CA ALA A 138 -13.66 -24.26 42.64
C ALA A 138 -14.84 -24.87 43.45
N THR A 139 -15.52 -25.91 42.94
CA THR A 139 -16.64 -26.55 43.66
C THR A 139 -16.18 -27.53 44.73
N ASN A 140 -14.93 -27.97 44.67
CA ASN A 140 -14.39 -29.01 45.54
C ASN A 140 -13.06 -28.62 46.21
N GLY A 141 -12.86 -27.30 46.32
CA GLY A 141 -11.65 -26.66 46.83
C GLY A 141 -11.33 -25.43 45.99
N GLY A 142 -10.12 -25.37 45.45
CA GLY A 142 -9.69 -24.33 44.49
C GLY A 142 -9.08 -24.90 43.20
N GLY A 143 -9.16 -26.22 42.98
CA GLY A 143 -8.34 -26.90 41.98
C GLY A 143 -6.91 -27.17 42.46
N TYR A 144 -6.13 -27.86 41.63
CA TYR A 144 -4.71 -28.11 41.89
C TYR A 144 -3.95 -26.79 42.06
N TYR A 145 -2.98 -26.72 42.97
CA TYR A 145 -2.08 -25.57 43.00
C TYR A 145 -1.05 -25.68 41.86
N ASN A 146 -0.23 -26.73 41.91
CA ASN A 146 0.57 -27.17 40.76
C ASN A 146 0.13 -28.58 40.32
N LEU A 147 0.18 -28.84 39.02
CA LEU A 147 -0.11 -30.14 38.42
C LEU A 147 1.04 -30.54 37.50
N ASP A 148 1.60 -31.74 37.72
CA ASP A 148 2.72 -32.27 36.94
C ASP A 148 2.37 -33.63 36.33
N LEU A 149 2.66 -33.78 35.03
CA LEU A 149 2.47 -34.99 34.23
C LEU A 149 3.85 -35.45 33.69
N PRO A 150 4.71 -36.05 34.55
CA PRO A 150 6.13 -36.22 34.22
C PRO A 150 6.45 -37.40 33.29
N LEU A 151 5.59 -38.43 33.23
CA LEU A 151 5.89 -39.71 32.59
C LEU A 151 4.91 -40.06 31.46
N ALA A 152 5.35 -40.94 30.55
CA ALA A 152 4.82 -41.13 29.20
C ALA A 152 3.47 -41.84 29.05
N SER A 153 2.72 -42.14 30.12
CA SER A 153 1.37 -42.69 29.95
C SER A 153 0.43 -41.69 29.27
N LEU A 154 -0.63 -42.16 28.60
CA LEU A 154 -1.70 -41.27 28.13
C LEU A 154 -2.35 -40.58 29.36
N LYS A 155 -2.50 -39.26 29.32
CA LYS A 155 -3.16 -38.47 30.37
C LYS A 155 -4.50 -37.99 29.83
N THR A 156 -5.56 -38.10 30.62
CA THR A 156 -6.90 -37.67 30.18
C THR A 156 -7.54 -36.78 31.22
N ASN A 157 -7.87 -35.54 30.83
CA ASN A 157 -8.77 -34.69 31.59
C ASN A 157 -10.21 -34.92 31.08
N ASN A 158 -11.08 -35.46 31.94
CA ASN A 158 -12.47 -35.77 31.58
C ASN A 158 -13.54 -35.03 32.40
N GLY A 159 -13.13 -33.99 33.12
CA GLY A 159 -14.02 -33.07 33.81
C GLY A 159 -13.35 -31.73 34.05
N ASN A 160 -14.04 -30.83 34.74
CA ASN A 160 -13.53 -29.48 34.98
C ASN A 160 -12.34 -29.52 35.95
N THR A 161 -11.18 -29.11 35.45
CA THR A 161 -9.90 -29.10 36.17
C THR A 161 -9.32 -27.69 36.12
N VAL A 162 -8.96 -27.17 37.30
CA VAL A 162 -8.29 -25.89 37.47
C VAL A 162 -6.90 -26.14 38.05
N VAL A 163 -5.89 -25.54 37.44
CA VAL A 163 -4.51 -25.48 37.94
C VAL A 163 -4.21 -24.03 38.27
N GLN A 164 -4.08 -23.68 39.54
CA GLN A 164 -4.03 -22.29 40.00
C GLN A 164 -2.69 -21.59 39.70
N ASN A 165 -1.59 -22.34 39.64
CA ASN A 165 -0.26 -21.79 39.48
C ASN A 165 0.47 -22.42 38.29
N VAL A 166 1.17 -23.54 38.46
CA VAL A 166 2.02 -24.13 37.41
C VAL A 166 1.45 -25.47 36.91
N PHE A 167 1.34 -25.59 35.60
CA PHE A 167 1.08 -26.85 34.91
C PHE A 167 2.33 -27.29 34.14
N THR A 168 2.77 -28.53 34.38
CA THR A 168 3.91 -29.15 33.68
C THR A 168 3.47 -30.46 33.05
N HIS A 169 3.75 -30.63 31.75
CA HIS A 169 3.49 -31.88 31.02
C HIS A 169 4.73 -32.27 30.24
N ALA A 170 5.54 -33.19 30.78
CA ALA A 170 6.84 -33.49 30.19
C ALA A 170 6.79 -34.60 29.13
N ASN A 171 5.89 -35.57 29.28
CA ASN A 171 5.84 -36.76 28.45
C ASN A 171 4.42 -37.32 28.32
N GLY A 172 4.19 -38.11 27.27
CA GLY A 172 2.89 -38.74 27.00
C GLY A 172 2.00 -37.85 26.13
N VAL A 173 0.77 -38.27 25.89
CA VAL A 173 -0.23 -37.41 25.23
C VAL A 173 -1.18 -36.92 26.31
N LEU A 174 -1.53 -35.63 26.29
CA LEU A 174 -2.63 -35.10 27.08
C LEU A 174 -3.87 -34.98 26.22
N THR A 175 -4.96 -35.63 26.63
CA THR A 175 -6.28 -35.45 26.02
C THR A 175 -7.19 -34.68 26.97
N ASN A 176 -7.57 -33.46 26.59
CA ASN A 176 -8.66 -32.73 27.22
C ASN A 176 -9.97 -33.08 26.50
N SER A 177 -10.77 -33.95 27.11
CA SER A 177 -11.99 -34.44 26.46
C SER A 177 -13.09 -33.37 26.42
N GLY A 178 -14.03 -33.49 25.49
CA GLY A 178 -15.15 -32.53 25.33
C GLY A 178 -16.14 -32.44 26.49
N THR A 179 -15.94 -33.18 27.58
CA THR A 179 -16.81 -33.14 28.78
C THR A 179 -16.23 -32.28 29.92
N GLY A 180 -15.03 -31.71 29.76
CA GLY A 180 -14.37 -30.95 30.82
C GLY A 180 -13.50 -29.80 30.32
N ASP A 181 -13.46 -28.74 31.12
CA ASP A 181 -12.56 -27.61 30.89
C ASP A 181 -11.22 -27.83 31.62
N LEU A 182 -10.10 -27.48 31.00
CA LEU A 182 -8.80 -27.34 31.64
C LEU A 182 -8.44 -25.85 31.73
N GLN A 183 -8.40 -25.32 32.94
CA GLN A 183 -8.06 -23.91 33.20
C GLN A 183 -6.68 -23.84 33.86
N LEU A 184 -5.75 -23.13 33.22
CA LEU A 184 -4.42 -22.90 33.74
C LEU A 184 -4.34 -21.51 34.38
N GLY A 185 -3.53 -21.39 35.42
CA GLY A 185 -3.44 -20.21 36.25
C GLY A 185 -2.35 -19.22 35.81
N SER A 186 -1.82 -18.48 36.78
CA SER A 186 -0.89 -17.38 36.52
C SER A 186 0.59 -17.78 36.47
N GLY A 187 0.93 -19.03 36.78
CA GLY A 187 2.31 -19.51 36.77
C GLY A 187 2.81 -19.85 35.36
N ILE A 188 4.13 -19.97 35.24
CA ILE A 188 4.79 -20.38 33.99
C ILE A 188 4.53 -21.87 33.81
N SER A 189 3.78 -22.21 32.76
CA SER A 189 3.37 -23.59 32.47
C SER A 189 4.05 -24.10 31.21
N THR A 190 4.34 -25.40 31.14
CA THR A 190 4.99 -26.03 29.98
C THR A 190 4.32 -27.34 29.60
N SER A 191 4.40 -27.67 28.32
CA SER A 191 3.95 -28.94 27.77
C SER A 191 4.90 -29.37 26.64
N ASP A 192 5.67 -30.41 26.91
CA ASP A 192 6.72 -30.95 26.03
C ASP A 192 6.27 -32.17 25.23
N ALA A 193 4.96 -32.44 25.24
CA ALA A 193 4.37 -33.52 24.48
C ALA A 193 2.95 -33.15 24.01
N ASP A 194 2.41 -33.96 23.09
CA ASP A 194 1.23 -33.58 22.32
C ASP A 194 -0.01 -33.37 23.17
N VAL A 195 -0.74 -32.30 22.85
CA VAL A 195 -2.02 -31.95 23.48
C VAL A 195 -3.13 -32.13 22.45
N ILE A 196 -4.11 -32.96 22.77
CA ILE A 196 -5.35 -33.14 22.03
C ILE A 196 -6.46 -32.47 22.81
N ASN A 197 -7.09 -31.44 22.22
CA ASN A 197 -8.19 -30.73 22.83
C ASN A 197 -9.49 -31.01 22.07
N ASP A 198 -10.44 -31.65 22.76
CA ASP A 198 -11.82 -31.87 22.32
C ASP A 198 -12.82 -30.98 23.12
N GLY A 199 -12.34 -30.25 24.12
CA GLY A 199 -13.14 -29.40 25.03
C GLY A 199 -12.63 -27.97 25.09
N THR A 200 -12.63 -27.37 26.28
CA THR A 200 -12.06 -26.02 26.48
C THR A 200 -10.73 -26.09 27.22
N ILE A 201 -9.68 -25.52 26.66
CA ILE A 201 -8.46 -25.18 27.39
C ILE A 201 -8.41 -23.66 27.50
N THR A 202 -8.29 -23.14 28.72
CA THR A 202 -8.11 -21.71 28.97
C THR A 202 -6.76 -21.50 29.65
N LEU A 203 -5.87 -20.76 29.01
CA LEU A 203 -4.62 -20.32 29.61
C LEU A 203 -4.90 -19.14 30.55
N GLY A 204 -4.17 -19.04 31.65
CA GLY A 204 -4.26 -17.91 32.56
C GLY A 204 -3.33 -16.77 32.16
N THR A 205 -3.06 -15.86 33.08
CA THR A 205 -2.19 -14.70 32.83
C THR A 205 -0.70 -15.06 32.79
N GLY A 206 -0.34 -16.31 33.15
CA GLY A 206 1.03 -16.82 33.10
C GLY A 206 1.46 -17.16 31.67
N SER A 207 2.76 -17.35 31.46
CA SER A 207 3.24 -17.84 30.16
C SER A 207 2.99 -19.35 30.01
N PHE A 208 2.74 -19.77 28.78
CA PHE A 208 2.60 -21.19 28.42
C PHE A 208 3.52 -21.51 27.24
N THR A 209 4.34 -22.55 27.38
CA THR A 209 5.21 -23.04 26.31
C THR A 209 4.84 -24.46 25.93
N GLN A 210 4.44 -24.65 24.67
CA GLN A 210 4.23 -25.96 24.04
C GLN A 210 5.39 -26.26 23.08
N THR A 211 6.16 -27.33 23.31
CA THR A 211 7.29 -27.68 22.42
C THR A 211 6.95 -28.72 21.35
N THR A 212 5.69 -29.18 21.29
CA THR A 212 5.19 -30.09 20.24
C THR A 212 3.87 -29.61 19.61
N ASN A 213 2.93 -30.51 19.30
CA ASN A 213 1.68 -30.20 18.64
C ASN A 213 0.54 -29.90 19.62
N ILE A 214 -0.26 -28.88 19.30
CA ILE A 214 -1.63 -28.72 19.80
C ILE A 214 -2.60 -29.11 18.69
N ASN A 215 -3.40 -30.14 18.93
CA ASN A 215 -4.51 -30.56 18.08
C ASN A 215 -5.82 -30.05 18.70
N ASN A 216 -6.33 -28.91 18.22
CA ASN A 216 -7.60 -28.35 18.67
C ASN A 216 -8.72 -28.81 17.74
N ASN A 217 -9.45 -29.85 18.14
CA ASN A 217 -10.43 -30.52 17.29
C ASN A 217 -11.70 -29.71 17.08
N SER A 218 -12.56 -30.14 16.15
CA SER A 218 -13.80 -29.44 15.84
C SER A 218 -14.70 -29.31 17.07
N GLY A 219 -15.23 -28.11 17.30
CA GLY A 219 -16.03 -27.77 18.48
C GLY A 219 -15.22 -27.46 19.75
N ALA A 220 -13.91 -27.72 19.76
CA ALA A 220 -13.04 -27.41 20.88
C ALA A 220 -12.62 -25.93 20.90
N ASN A 221 -12.34 -25.40 22.08
CA ASN A 221 -11.87 -24.03 22.29
C ASN A 221 -10.51 -24.02 22.97
N PHE A 222 -9.52 -23.37 22.36
CA PHE A 222 -8.23 -23.08 22.99
C PHE A 222 -8.11 -21.56 23.16
N ASN A 223 -8.26 -21.10 24.39
CA ASN A 223 -8.30 -19.68 24.73
C ASN A 223 -7.02 -19.28 25.45
N GLY A 224 -6.19 -18.47 24.80
CA GLY A 224 -5.13 -17.72 25.45
C GLY A 224 -5.72 -16.63 26.35
N ASN A 225 -5.04 -16.34 27.46
CA ASN A 225 -5.20 -15.09 28.23
C ASN A 225 -3.87 -14.31 28.22
N SER A 226 -3.76 -13.18 28.91
CA SER A 226 -2.75 -12.11 28.70
C SER A 226 -1.26 -12.48 28.77
N GLY A 227 -0.90 -13.72 29.12
CA GLY A 227 0.50 -14.16 29.19
C GLY A 227 1.12 -14.46 27.83
N ALA A 228 2.43 -14.72 27.81
CA ALA A 228 3.13 -15.12 26.59
C ALA A 228 2.82 -16.58 26.21
N PHE A 229 2.50 -16.84 24.95
CA PHE A 229 2.21 -18.19 24.46
C PHE A 229 3.21 -18.60 23.38
N ASN A 230 4.07 -19.57 23.71
CA ASN A 230 5.07 -20.10 22.79
C ASN A 230 4.65 -21.48 22.33
N PHE A 231 4.69 -21.75 21.03
CA PHE A 231 4.30 -23.05 20.49
C PHE A 231 5.18 -23.50 19.31
N VAL A 232 5.19 -24.80 19.05
CA VAL A 232 5.76 -25.34 17.80
C VAL A 232 4.67 -25.43 16.74
N ASN A 233 3.70 -26.33 16.86
CA ASN A 233 2.63 -26.49 15.87
C ASN A 233 1.24 -26.32 16.48
N ILE A 234 0.31 -25.77 15.68
CA ILE A 234 -1.12 -25.75 15.99
C ILE A 234 -1.88 -26.33 14.80
N ILE A 235 -2.67 -27.36 15.05
CA ILE A 235 -3.63 -27.93 14.10
C ILE A 235 -5.01 -27.60 14.64
N ASN A 236 -5.67 -26.62 14.05
CA ASN A 236 -6.94 -26.07 14.53
C ASN A 236 -8.10 -26.42 13.60
N ALA A 237 -9.04 -27.22 14.08
CA ALA A 237 -10.37 -27.45 13.49
C ALA A 237 -11.51 -26.85 14.34
N GLY A 238 -11.21 -26.37 15.55
CA GLY A 238 -12.13 -25.69 16.46
C GLY A 238 -11.92 -24.18 16.49
N THR A 239 -11.98 -23.58 17.67
CA THR A 239 -11.67 -22.16 17.89
C THR A 239 -10.36 -22.02 18.66
N VAL A 240 -9.39 -21.29 18.10
CA VAL A 240 -8.22 -20.79 18.83
C VAL A 240 -8.39 -19.29 18.98
N THR A 241 -8.29 -18.77 20.21
CA THR A 241 -8.29 -17.32 20.46
C THR A 241 -7.03 -16.98 21.23
N LEU A 242 -6.13 -16.21 20.63
CA LEU A 242 -4.97 -15.65 21.33
C LEU A 242 -5.40 -14.42 22.14
N ALA A 243 -4.61 -14.06 23.15
CA ALA A 243 -4.95 -12.94 24.03
C ALA A 243 -4.17 -11.66 23.71
N ALA A 244 -4.16 -10.73 24.68
CA ALA A 244 -3.39 -9.50 24.68
C ALA A 244 -1.86 -9.70 24.75
N GLY A 245 -1.38 -10.89 25.13
CA GLY A 245 0.05 -11.17 25.28
C GLY A 245 0.78 -11.42 23.96
N THR A 246 2.12 -11.41 24.01
CA THR A 246 2.96 -11.79 22.86
C THR A 246 2.98 -13.31 22.68
N SER A 247 2.58 -13.78 21.50
CA SER A 247 2.65 -15.20 21.14
C SER A 247 3.75 -15.45 20.10
N THR A 248 4.49 -16.54 20.24
CA THR A 248 5.50 -16.94 19.25
C THR A 248 5.33 -18.39 18.82
N GLY A 249 5.30 -18.62 17.51
CA GLY A 249 5.28 -19.95 16.91
C GLY A 249 6.59 -20.24 16.20
N THR A 250 7.10 -21.47 16.23
CA THR A 250 8.28 -21.87 15.42
C THR A 250 7.98 -22.90 14.33
N GLY A 251 6.85 -23.58 14.42
CA GLY A 251 6.37 -24.54 13.43
C GLY A 251 5.21 -23.99 12.59
N LEU A 252 4.35 -24.89 12.12
CA LEU A 252 3.24 -24.60 11.22
C LEU A 252 1.93 -24.44 12.00
N VAL A 253 1.18 -23.38 11.69
CA VAL A 253 -0.24 -23.27 12.05
C VAL A 253 -1.08 -23.73 10.87
N THR A 254 -1.85 -24.79 11.06
CA THR A 254 -2.85 -25.28 10.10
C THR A 254 -4.25 -24.99 10.64
N ASN A 255 -5.01 -24.16 9.94
CA ASN A 255 -6.34 -23.72 10.38
C ASN A 255 -7.43 -24.18 9.41
N THR A 256 -8.35 -25.02 9.87
CA THR A 256 -9.63 -25.34 9.22
C THR A 256 -10.83 -24.87 10.05
N GLY A 257 -10.60 -24.34 11.25
CA GLY A 257 -11.60 -23.75 12.14
C GLY A 257 -11.50 -22.22 12.22
N THR A 258 -11.80 -21.65 13.39
CA THR A 258 -11.64 -20.20 13.64
C THR A 258 -10.36 -19.93 14.41
N PHE A 259 -9.51 -19.05 13.89
CA PHE A 259 -8.31 -18.57 14.57
C PHE A 259 -8.40 -17.05 14.77
N ASN A 260 -8.57 -16.63 16.02
CA ASN A 260 -8.70 -15.24 16.41
C ASN A 260 -7.42 -14.74 17.07
N MET A 261 -6.92 -13.60 16.61
CA MET A 261 -5.94 -12.85 17.37
C MET A 261 -6.63 -11.94 18.39
N GLY A 262 -6.14 -11.96 19.63
CA GLY A 262 -6.50 -10.99 20.66
C GLY A 262 -5.72 -9.69 20.46
N THR A 263 -5.70 -8.80 21.46
CA THR A 263 -5.02 -7.49 21.33
C THR A 263 -3.49 -7.55 21.28
N GLY A 264 -2.89 -8.74 21.37
CA GLY A 264 -1.45 -8.95 21.38
C GLY A 264 -0.84 -9.17 19.99
N SER A 265 0.47 -9.41 19.97
CA SER A 265 1.20 -9.75 18.75
C SER A 265 1.38 -11.26 18.61
N LEU A 266 1.40 -11.76 17.38
CA LEU A 266 1.77 -13.13 17.05
C LEU A 266 2.91 -13.12 16.03
N THR A 267 4.03 -13.74 16.37
CA THR A 267 5.15 -13.94 15.42
C THR A 267 5.35 -15.41 15.13
N LEU A 268 5.31 -15.80 13.86
CA LEU A 268 5.61 -17.15 13.39
C LEU A 268 7.00 -17.18 12.75
N ASN A 269 7.94 -17.87 13.39
CA ASN A 269 9.36 -17.89 13.03
C ASN A 269 9.78 -19.15 12.27
N GLY A 270 10.72 -18.98 11.32
CA GLY A 270 11.48 -20.06 10.65
C GLY A 270 11.18 -20.17 9.15
N GLY A 271 11.97 -20.95 8.39
CA GLY A 271 11.75 -21.10 6.95
C GLY A 271 10.49 -21.89 6.57
N GLY A 272 10.03 -21.72 5.32
CA GLY A 272 8.92 -22.46 4.72
C GLY A 272 7.52 -21.92 5.03
N ASN A 273 6.50 -22.74 4.85
CA ASN A 273 5.11 -22.38 5.19
C ASN A 273 4.92 -22.32 6.69
N LYS A 274 4.32 -21.22 7.18
CA LYS A 274 4.12 -20.97 8.61
C LYS A 274 2.68 -20.81 9.02
N PHE A 275 1.85 -20.33 8.10
CA PHE A 275 0.41 -20.26 8.30
C PHE A 275 -0.31 -20.79 7.07
N ALA A 276 -1.17 -21.77 7.27
CA ALA A 276 -2.03 -22.35 6.24
C ALA A 276 -3.49 -22.25 6.71
N ASN A 277 -4.24 -21.32 6.13
CA ASN A 277 -5.68 -21.19 6.35
C ASN A 277 -6.42 -22.03 5.30
N ASN A 278 -6.76 -23.26 5.64
CA ASN A 278 -7.31 -24.25 4.73
C ASN A 278 -8.84 -24.13 4.64
N SER A 279 -9.47 -24.96 3.78
CA SER A 279 -10.91 -24.95 3.55
C SER A 279 -11.73 -24.98 4.84
N GLY A 280 -12.68 -24.03 4.95
CA GLY A 280 -13.50 -23.81 6.16
C GLY A 280 -12.85 -22.89 7.19
N GLY A 281 -11.55 -22.60 7.06
CA GLY A 281 -10.79 -21.77 7.98
C GLY A 281 -11.17 -20.30 7.94
N VAL A 282 -11.43 -19.72 9.11
CA VAL A 282 -11.58 -18.29 9.33
C VAL A 282 -10.38 -17.81 10.14
N PHE A 283 -9.61 -16.89 9.59
CA PHE A 283 -8.50 -16.26 10.30
C PHE A 283 -8.78 -14.77 10.50
N ASN A 284 -8.77 -14.35 11.76
CA ASN A 284 -8.99 -12.97 12.17
C ASN A 284 -7.70 -12.41 12.78
N PRO A 285 -6.77 -11.85 11.98
CA PRO A 285 -5.46 -11.38 12.44
C PRO A 285 -5.50 -10.07 13.22
N ALA A 286 -6.60 -9.30 13.16
CA ALA A 286 -6.64 -7.95 13.70
C ALA A 286 -6.83 -7.95 15.24
N PRO A 287 -5.91 -7.36 16.01
CA PRO A 287 -6.04 -7.25 17.45
C PRO A 287 -7.24 -6.39 17.84
N ALA A 288 -8.00 -6.81 18.86
CA ALA A 288 -9.29 -6.19 19.17
C ALA A 288 -9.26 -4.72 19.60
N SER A 289 -8.11 -4.02 19.74
CA SER A 289 -8.00 -2.57 20.02
C SER A 289 -6.56 -2.10 20.28
N GLY A 290 -5.55 -2.56 19.54
CA GLY A 290 -4.16 -2.16 19.84
C GLY A 290 -3.17 -2.40 18.71
N ASP A 291 -1.95 -1.90 18.89
CA ASP A 291 -0.82 -1.96 17.94
C ASP A 291 -0.23 -3.38 17.77
N GLY A 292 -1.03 -4.43 18.00
CA GLY A 292 -0.60 -5.81 17.84
C GLY A 292 -0.21 -6.09 16.39
N VAL A 293 0.88 -6.83 16.22
CA VAL A 293 1.42 -7.20 14.91
C VAL A 293 1.21 -8.70 14.70
N PHE A 294 0.61 -9.07 13.57
CA PHE A 294 0.68 -10.44 13.06
C PHE A 294 1.85 -10.55 12.10
N GLN A 295 2.91 -11.22 12.51
CA GLN A 295 4.12 -11.39 11.69
C GLN A 295 4.32 -12.85 11.31
N VAL A 296 4.58 -13.09 10.02
CA VAL A 296 4.94 -14.39 9.47
C VAL A 296 6.31 -14.30 8.82
N ASN A 297 7.33 -14.81 9.53
CA ASN A 297 8.70 -14.91 9.03
C ASN A 297 8.86 -16.15 8.14
N GLY A 298 8.00 -16.29 7.13
CA GLY A 298 7.87 -17.42 6.23
C GLY A 298 6.67 -17.23 5.30
N ASN A 299 6.19 -18.30 4.67
CA ASN A 299 5.08 -18.21 3.72
C ASN A 299 3.71 -18.30 4.42
N PHE A 300 2.76 -17.53 3.92
CA PHE A 300 1.35 -17.54 4.28
C PHE A 300 0.52 -18.08 3.12
N ILE A 301 -0.30 -19.10 3.36
CA ILE A 301 -1.20 -19.69 2.37
C ILE A 301 -2.64 -19.52 2.84
N ASN A 302 -3.49 -18.93 2.00
CA ASN A 302 -4.94 -18.91 2.16
C ASN A 302 -5.61 -19.79 1.11
N ASP A 303 -6.24 -20.86 1.56
CA ASP A 303 -7.00 -21.83 0.78
C ASP A 303 -8.39 -22.09 1.39
N ALA A 304 -9.03 -21.04 1.91
CA ALA A 304 -10.28 -21.13 2.64
C ALA A 304 -11.53 -21.06 1.73
N GLY A 305 -11.60 -21.88 0.69
CA GLY A 305 -12.60 -21.81 -0.39
C GLY A 305 -14.07 -22.05 -0.02
N SER A 306 -14.42 -22.20 1.25
CA SER A 306 -15.81 -22.35 1.71
C SER A 306 -16.48 -20.98 1.95
N PRO A 307 -17.81 -20.84 1.77
CA PRO A 307 -18.52 -19.60 2.11
C PRO A 307 -18.25 -19.15 3.55
N GLY A 308 -17.79 -17.91 3.73
CA GLY A 308 -17.38 -17.37 5.03
C GLY A 308 -15.97 -17.74 5.48
N GLY A 309 -15.28 -18.63 4.76
CA GLY A 309 -13.86 -18.92 4.94
C GLY A 309 -12.98 -17.82 4.32
N GLY A 310 -11.87 -17.53 4.98
CA GLY A 310 -10.92 -16.52 4.51
C GLY A 310 -10.11 -15.88 5.63
N VAL A 311 -9.28 -14.94 5.23
CA VAL A 311 -8.61 -13.99 6.11
C VAL A 311 -9.53 -12.78 6.23
N ASN A 312 -10.21 -12.67 7.36
CA ASN A 312 -11.12 -11.58 7.64
C ASN A 312 -10.50 -10.68 8.70
N THR A 313 -10.06 -9.51 8.29
CA THR A 313 -9.54 -8.54 9.23
C THR A 313 -10.72 -7.77 9.84
N LEU A 314 -11.11 -8.13 11.05
CA LEU A 314 -12.28 -7.54 11.69
C LEU A 314 -12.07 -6.03 11.97
N ASN A 315 -12.60 -5.17 11.10
CA ASN A 315 -13.01 -3.75 11.27
C ASN A 315 -12.11 -2.77 12.07
N ARG A 316 -10.83 -3.05 12.32
CA ARG A 316 -10.00 -2.28 13.27
C ARG A 316 -8.54 -2.18 12.82
N ALA A 317 -7.87 -1.08 13.16
CA ALA A 317 -6.47 -0.84 12.83
C ALA A 317 -5.53 -1.91 13.43
N GLY A 318 -4.51 -2.30 12.66
CA GLY A 318 -3.51 -3.31 13.01
C GLY A 318 -2.59 -3.60 11.83
N THR A 319 -1.44 -4.25 12.09
CA THR A 319 -0.43 -4.55 11.06
C THR A 319 -0.32 -6.05 10.83
N ILE A 320 -0.40 -6.46 9.56
CA ILE A 320 -0.05 -7.80 9.07
C ILE A 320 1.28 -7.68 8.34
N ASP A 321 2.28 -8.44 8.75
CA ASP A 321 3.62 -8.43 8.16
C ASP A 321 4.00 -9.85 7.69
N ILE A 322 4.12 -10.03 6.38
CA ILE A 322 4.47 -11.32 5.76
C ILE A 322 5.85 -11.18 5.10
N VAL A 323 6.88 -11.67 5.76
CA VAL A 323 8.27 -11.58 5.25
C VAL A 323 8.50 -12.54 4.08
N GLY A 324 7.78 -13.67 4.04
CA GLY A 324 7.83 -14.62 2.92
C GLY A 324 6.74 -14.37 1.87
N ASP A 325 6.36 -15.41 1.14
CA ASP A 325 5.33 -15.33 0.11
C ASP A 325 3.94 -15.36 0.73
N PHE A 326 3.03 -14.52 0.22
CA PHE A 326 1.60 -14.66 0.45
C PHE A 326 0.93 -15.26 -0.79
N THR A 327 0.26 -16.39 -0.62
CA THR A 327 -0.46 -17.08 -1.70
C THR A 327 -1.93 -17.27 -1.35
N ASN A 328 -2.82 -16.70 -2.17
CA ASN A 328 -4.26 -16.95 -2.09
C ASN A 328 -4.71 -17.91 -3.19
N THR A 329 -5.02 -19.15 -2.82
CA THR A 329 -5.56 -20.17 -3.74
C THR A 329 -7.07 -20.23 -3.71
N SER A 330 -7.71 -19.81 -2.60
CA SER A 330 -9.17 -19.67 -2.49
C SER A 330 -9.54 -18.83 -1.25
N GLY A 331 -10.84 -18.57 -1.04
CA GLY A 331 -11.34 -17.76 0.09
C GLY A 331 -11.18 -16.25 -0.12
N SER A 332 -11.62 -15.47 0.87
CA SER A 332 -11.49 -14.00 0.86
C SER A 332 -10.26 -13.51 1.62
N LEU A 333 -9.68 -12.39 1.19
CA LEU A 333 -8.78 -11.53 1.98
C LEU A 333 -9.44 -10.14 2.05
N THR A 334 -9.77 -9.70 3.25
CA THR A 334 -10.30 -8.35 3.47
C THR A 334 -9.26 -7.51 4.20
N LEU A 335 -9.09 -6.24 3.82
CA LEU A 335 -8.39 -5.23 4.61
C LEU A 335 -9.38 -4.09 4.88
N THR A 336 -9.68 -3.81 6.14
CA THR A 336 -10.61 -2.75 6.53
C THR A 336 -9.87 -1.43 6.73
N SER A 337 -10.63 -0.32 6.82
CA SER A 337 -10.09 1.03 7.04
C SER A 337 -9.01 1.07 8.14
N GLY A 338 -7.85 1.67 7.85
CA GLY A 338 -6.76 1.90 8.79
C GLY A 338 -5.86 0.69 9.08
N GLN A 339 -6.04 -0.45 8.39
CA GLN A 339 -5.12 -1.58 8.49
C GLN A 339 -3.97 -1.48 7.52
N THR A 340 -2.82 -2.01 7.92
CA THR A 340 -1.64 -2.14 7.05
C THR A 340 -1.32 -3.61 6.84
N MET A 341 -1.14 -4.01 5.59
CA MET A 341 -0.55 -5.30 5.23
C MET A 341 0.75 -5.06 4.47
N SER A 342 1.85 -5.60 4.98
CA SER A 342 3.14 -5.63 4.30
C SER A 342 3.47 -7.04 3.82
N VAL A 343 4.02 -7.15 2.62
CA VAL A 343 4.51 -8.40 2.04
C VAL A 343 5.89 -8.17 1.43
N SER A 344 6.90 -8.91 1.92
CA SER A 344 8.27 -8.85 1.40
C SER A 344 8.56 -9.93 0.35
N GLY A 345 7.84 -11.06 0.37
CA GLY A 345 7.92 -12.09 -0.68
C GLY A 345 6.99 -11.80 -1.86
N ALA A 346 6.63 -12.84 -2.60
CA ALA A 346 5.65 -12.73 -3.68
C ALA A 346 4.22 -12.59 -3.11
N PHE A 347 3.42 -11.68 -3.67
CA PHE A 347 1.98 -11.58 -3.40
C PHE A 347 1.20 -12.17 -4.58
N THR A 348 0.69 -13.39 -4.41
CA THR A 348 0.08 -14.17 -5.49
C THR A 348 -1.39 -14.45 -5.22
N ARG A 349 -2.24 -14.27 -6.25
CA ARG A 349 -3.64 -14.69 -6.25
C ARG A 349 -3.90 -15.67 -7.39
N ALA A 350 -4.13 -16.94 -7.05
CA ALA A 350 -4.58 -17.96 -7.99
C ALA A 350 -6.11 -18.00 -8.13
N ALA A 351 -6.85 -17.82 -7.02
CA ALA A 351 -8.30 -17.59 -7.01
C ALA A 351 -8.72 -16.81 -5.75
N GLY A 352 -10.02 -16.71 -5.48
CA GLY A 352 -10.57 -16.02 -4.29
C GLY A 352 -10.83 -14.52 -4.49
N GLN A 353 -11.31 -13.85 -3.44
CA GLN A 353 -11.73 -12.44 -3.48
C GLN A 353 -10.91 -11.56 -2.54
N PHE A 354 -10.42 -10.43 -3.04
CA PHE A 354 -9.72 -9.41 -2.27
C PHE A 354 -10.59 -8.16 -2.16
N THR A 355 -10.81 -7.69 -0.93
CA THR A 355 -11.60 -6.48 -0.64
C THR A 355 -10.78 -5.56 0.26
N PHE A 356 -10.20 -4.51 -0.32
CA PHE A 356 -9.41 -3.54 0.42
C PHE A 356 -10.18 -2.22 0.51
N ASP A 357 -10.35 -1.73 1.73
CA ASP A 357 -10.94 -0.42 1.99
C ASP A 357 -10.03 0.70 1.48
N ALA A 358 -10.61 1.81 1.01
CA ALA A 358 -9.85 2.95 0.48
C ALA A 358 -8.85 3.54 1.49
N ALA A 359 -9.10 3.41 2.79
CA ALA A 359 -8.22 3.86 3.86
C ALA A 359 -7.34 2.75 4.46
N SER A 360 -7.34 1.54 3.91
CA SER A 360 -6.33 0.50 4.23
C SER A 360 -5.02 0.77 3.49
N THR A 361 -3.90 0.22 3.95
CA THR A 361 -2.58 0.35 3.31
C THR A 361 -2.03 -1.02 2.94
N PHE A 362 -1.63 -1.19 1.69
CA PHE A 362 -0.90 -2.37 1.24
C PHE A 362 0.53 -1.99 0.85
N GLN A 363 1.52 -2.68 1.39
CA GLN A 363 2.93 -2.41 1.17
C GLN A 363 3.59 -3.59 0.45
N TYR A 364 4.22 -3.29 -0.67
CA TYR A 364 5.23 -4.15 -1.30
C TYR A 364 6.59 -3.70 -0.80
N ASP A 365 7.15 -4.33 0.24
CA ASP A 365 8.35 -3.87 0.96
C ASP A 365 9.59 -4.73 0.76
N GLY A 366 9.48 -5.74 -0.09
CA GLY A 366 10.53 -6.70 -0.33
C GLY A 366 11.46 -6.32 -1.47
N GLY A 367 12.04 -7.38 -2.06
CA GLY A 367 12.92 -7.31 -3.21
C GLY A 367 12.22 -6.87 -4.50
N ALA A 368 12.63 -7.49 -5.62
CA ALA A 368 11.85 -7.42 -6.85
C ALA A 368 10.49 -8.11 -6.66
N GLN A 369 9.39 -7.41 -6.96
CA GLN A 369 8.03 -7.92 -6.74
C GLN A 369 7.13 -7.58 -7.92
N THR A 370 6.16 -8.46 -8.18
CA THR A 370 5.14 -8.24 -9.19
C THR A 370 3.85 -7.76 -8.55
N LEU A 371 3.36 -6.62 -9.01
CA LEU A 371 2.12 -6.01 -8.55
C LEU A 371 0.92 -6.81 -9.04
N LEU A 372 -0.03 -7.06 -8.14
CA LEU A 372 -1.27 -7.71 -8.52
C LEU A 372 -2.19 -6.68 -9.18
N GLY A 373 -2.54 -6.92 -10.46
CA GLY A 373 -3.54 -6.14 -11.18
C GLY A 373 -4.97 -6.54 -10.81
N ASN A 374 -5.90 -5.58 -10.92
CA ASN A 374 -7.35 -5.76 -10.88
C ASN A 374 -7.77 -6.78 -11.97
N THR A 375 -8.76 -7.60 -11.66
CA THR A 375 -9.42 -8.47 -12.64
C THR A 375 -10.77 -7.90 -13.02
N ASN A 376 -10.97 -7.67 -14.33
CA ASN A 376 -12.24 -7.17 -14.90
C ASN A 376 -13.44 -8.11 -14.68
N ALA A 377 -13.24 -9.31 -14.11
CA ALA A 377 -14.32 -10.19 -13.66
C ALA A 377 -14.86 -9.68 -12.31
N GLY A 378 -16.11 -9.22 -12.30
CA GLY A 378 -16.74 -8.55 -11.15
C GLY A 378 -16.60 -9.33 -9.84
N GLY A 379 -16.05 -8.66 -8.83
CA GLY A 379 -16.03 -9.12 -7.43
C GLY A 379 -14.73 -9.78 -6.94
N GLU A 380 -13.71 -9.96 -7.77
CA GLU A 380 -12.49 -10.67 -7.36
C GLU A 380 -11.40 -9.79 -6.73
N PHE A 381 -11.06 -8.63 -7.31
CA PHE A 381 -10.15 -7.65 -6.70
C PHE A 381 -10.30 -6.33 -7.46
N VAL A 382 -10.82 -5.30 -6.81
CA VAL A 382 -11.15 -4.03 -7.47
C VAL A 382 -9.99 -3.03 -7.40
N SER A 383 -9.48 -2.76 -6.20
CA SER A 383 -8.43 -1.77 -6.01
C SER A 383 -7.70 -2.00 -4.70
N TYR A 384 -6.49 -1.45 -4.62
CA TYR A 384 -5.87 -1.14 -3.34
C TYR A 384 -6.56 0.06 -2.68
N GLY A 385 -6.42 0.15 -1.36
CA GLY A 385 -6.64 1.42 -0.64
C GLY A 385 -5.48 2.37 -0.94
N ASN A 386 -4.65 2.62 0.05
CA ASN A 386 -3.31 3.12 -0.15
C ASN A 386 -2.39 1.99 -0.66
N LEU A 387 -1.49 2.32 -1.59
CA LEU A 387 -0.48 1.42 -2.11
C LEU A 387 0.91 2.02 -1.88
N GLU A 388 1.80 1.25 -1.26
CA GLU A 388 3.18 1.64 -1.06
C GLU A 388 4.12 0.67 -1.78
N LEU A 389 4.89 1.20 -2.71
CA LEU A 389 5.89 0.50 -3.50
C LEU A 389 7.27 0.83 -2.95
N ILE A 390 7.66 0.10 -1.91
CA ILE A 390 8.85 0.36 -1.09
C ILE A 390 9.81 -0.85 -1.09
N GLY A 391 10.81 -0.86 -0.21
CA GLY A 391 11.74 -1.99 -0.08
C GLY A 391 13.01 -1.88 -0.92
N THR A 392 13.50 -3.02 -1.42
CA THR A 392 14.80 -3.12 -2.11
C THR A 392 14.68 -3.87 -3.45
N GLY A 393 14.13 -3.23 -4.48
CA GLY A 393 14.09 -3.81 -5.82
C GLY A 393 12.97 -3.28 -6.70
N ALA A 394 13.16 -3.45 -8.01
CA ALA A 394 12.19 -3.00 -9.00
C ALA A 394 10.83 -3.69 -8.83
N LYS A 395 9.76 -2.92 -8.94
CA LYS A 395 8.39 -3.43 -8.98
C LYS A 395 7.94 -3.56 -10.42
N THR A 396 7.16 -4.58 -10.75
CA THR A 396 6.70 -4.80 -12.13
C THR A 396 5.21 -5.09 -12.19
N SER A 397 4.55 -4.68 -13.26
CA SER A 397 3.18 -5.12 -13.56
C SER A 397 3.11 -6.63 -13.82
N GLY A 398 2.04 -7.29 -13.35
CA GLY A 398 1.84 -8.73 -13.55
C GLY A 398 1.51 -9.13 -14.99
N THR A 399 1.94 -10.33 -15.39
CA THR A 399 1.88 -10.86 -16.76
C THR A 399 0.56 -11.52 -17.16
N SER A 400 -0.44 -11.56 -16.29
CA SER A 400 -1.70 -12.22 -16.64
C SER A 400 -2.51 -11.36 -17.61
N ALA A 401 -2.50 -11.74 -18.88
CA ALA A 401 -3.38 -11.20 -19.92
C ALA A 401 -4.85 -11.16 -19.42
N GLY A 402 -5.53 -10.02 -19.58
CA GLY A 402 -6.92 -9.82 -19.16
C GLY A 402 -7.13 -9.09 -17.82
N ARG A 403 -6.06 -8.68 -17.13
CA ARG A 403 -6.15 -7.82 -15.92
C ARG A 403 -6.25 -6.33 -16.28
N GLY A 404 -7.08 -5.58 -15.57
CA GLY A 404 -7.46 -4.18 -15.84
C GLY A 404 -6.47 -3.11 -15.35
N GLY A 405 -5.21 -3.46 -15.07
CA GLY A 405 -4.21 -2.56 -14.47
C GLY A 405 -4.13 -2.65 -12.94
N VAL A 406 -3.23 -1.86 -12.34
CA VAL A 406 -3.07 -1.75 -10.88
C VAL A 406 -3.86 -0.53 -10.42
N VAL A 407 -4.97 -0.73 -9.70
CA VAL A 407 -5.90 0.35 -9.34
C VAL A 407 -5.73 0.74 -7.87
N VAL A 408 -5.61 2.03 -7.59
CA VAL A 408 -5.40 2.60 -6.25
C VAL A 408 -6.51 3.60 -5.96
N ALA A 409 -7.27 3.37 -4.88
CA ALA A 409 -8.40 4.21 -4.47
C ALA A 409 -8.04 5.24 -3.38
N GLY A 410 -6.89 5.05 -2.71
CA GLY A 410 -6.31 5.94 -1.71
C GLY A 410 -5.03 6.62 -2.21
N ASN A 411 -4.02 6.73 -1.36
CA ASN A 411 -2.73 7.34 -1.68
C ASN A 411 -1.76 6.34 -2.32
N LEU A 412 -0.84 6.84 -3.13
CA LEU A 412 0.26 6.06 -3.69
C LEU A 412 1.60 6.61 -3.17
N THR A 413 2.45 5.72 -2.64
CA THR A 413 3.83 6.04 -2.30
C THR A 413 4.76 5.17 -3.13
N VAL A 414 5.73 5.78 -3.80
CA VAL A 414 6.72 5.08 -4.63
C VAL A 414 8.12 5.47 -4.18
N SER A 415 8.91 4.49 -3.73
CA SER A 415 10.33 4.68 -3.40
C SER A 415 11.25 3.72 -4.16
N GLN A 416 10.69 2.93 -5.09
CA GLN A 416 11.39 2.01 -5.96
C GLN A 416 10.93 2.17 -7.41
N GLU A 417 11.86 1.97 -8.35
CA GLU A 417 11.56 1.89 -9.79
C GLU A 417 10.41 0.91 -10.06
N THR A 418 9.38 1.38 -10.77
CA THR A 418 8.19 0.59 -11.05
C THR A 418 7.95 0.49 -12.55
N ASP A 419 7.92 -0.72 -13.09
CA ASP A 419 7.81 -0.98 -14.52
C ASP A 419 6.41 -1.47 -14.92
N MET A 420 5.66 -0.59 -15.57
CA MET A 420 4.33 -0.83 -16.12
C MET A 420 4.36 -1.10 -17.64
N THR A 421 5.53 -1.32 -18.24
CA THR A 421 5.65 -1.52 -19.70
C THR A 421 5.25 -2.91 -20.17
N ASN A 422 5.26 -3.91 -19.28
CA ASN A 422 5.29 -5.31 -19.70
C ASN A 422 4.01 -5.88 -20.34
N ASN A 423 2.82 -5.26 -20.21
CA ASN A 423 1.56 -5.84 -20.74
C ASN A 423 0.47 -4.82 -21.06
N ASP A 424 0.82 -3.61 -21.48
CA ASP A 424 -0.13 -2.50 -21.71
C ASP A 424 -0.99 -2.10 -20.49
N GLN A 425 -0.70 -2.64 -19.30
CA GLN A 425 -1.36 -2.29 -18.04
C GLN A 425 -0.95 -0.90 -17.59
N ALA A 426 -1.88 -0.19 -16.96
CA ALA A 426 -1.63 1.09 -16.32
C ALA A 426 -1.60 0.96 -14.80
N LEU A 427 -0.82 1.81 -14.14
CA LEU A 427 -1.03 2.16 -12.74
C LEU A 427 -2.10 3.25 -12.70
N ILE A 428 -3.24 2.97 -12.08
CA ILE A 428 -4.47 3.77 -12.17
C ILE A 428 -4.78 4.35 -10.80
N MET A 429 -4.79 5.67 -10.69
CA MET A 429 -5.25 6.40 -9.53
C MET A 429 -6.70 6.84 -9.73
N ILE A 430 -7.56 6.60 -8.74
CA ILE A 430 -8.95 7.07 -8.74
C ILE A 430 -9.06 8.31 -7.86
N HIS A 431 -9.41 9.45 -8.44
CA HIS A 431 -9.80 10.63 -7.67
C HIS A 431 -11.26 10.49 -7.21
N ASN A 432 -11.48 10.39 -5.91
CA ASN A 432 -12.81 10.15 -5.32
C ASN A 432 -13.37 11.38 -4.56
N GLY A 433 -12.82 12.57 -4.80
CA GLY A 433 -13.19 13.81 -4.09
C GLY A 433 -12.51 14.00 -2.74
N SER A 434 -11.67 13.05 -2.30
CA SER A 434 -10.68 13.27 -1.24
C SER A 434 -9.31 13.62 -1.85
N ASN A 435 -8.38 14.19 -1.05
CA ASN A 435 -7.00 14.41 -1.49
C ASN A 435 -6.26 13.06 -1.56
N ASN A 436 -6.43 12.36 -2.67
CA ASN A 436 -5.55 11.27 -3.07
C ASN A 436 -4.21 11.87 -3.52
N ASP A 437 -3.14 11.55 -2.81
CA ASP A 437 -1.79 12.03 -3.13
C ASP A 437 -0.93 10.91 -3.75
N VAL A 438 -0.04 11.31 -4.65
CA VAL A 438 1.02 10.45 -5.20
C VAL A 438 2.36 11.02 -4.78
N ASN A 439 3.08 10.27 -3.94
CA ASN A 439 4.33 10.69 -3.35
C ASN A 439 5.48 9.82 -3.88
N TYR A 440 6.49 10.47 -4.47
CA TYR A 440 7.73 9.82 -4.89
C TYR A 440 8.85 10.16 -3.91
N SER A 441 9.79 9.23 -3.72
CA SER A 441 10.99 9.46 -2.93
C SER A 441 12.18 8.74 -3.53
N GLY A 442 13.39 9.29 -3.36
CA GLY A 442 14.61 8.66 -3.87
C GLY A 442 14.87 8.85 -5.36
N GLY A 443 14.15 9.76 -6.04
CA GLY A 443 14.34 10.05 -7.47
C GLY A 443 13.96 8.88 -8.37
N VAL A 444 12.91 8.15 -8.00
CA VAL A 444 12.42 6.98 -8.75
C VAL A 444 11.25 7.35 -9.66
N GLU A 445 10.99 6.51 -10.65
CA GLU A 445 9.83 6.66 -11.53
C GLU A 445 8.98 5.37 -11.72
N VAL A 446 7.75 5.59 -12.15
CA VAL A 446 6.89 4.58 -12.76
C VAL A 446 7.11 4.67 -14.28
N ARG A 447 7.78 3.69 -14.86
CA ARG A 447 7.99 3.54 -16.31
C ARG A 447 6.76 2.94 -16.97
N GLY A 448 6.33 3.49 -18.09
CA GLY A 448 5.15 3.07 -18.83
C GLY A 448 3.90 3.86 -18.44
N LYS A 449 2.73 3.19 -18.46
CA LYS A 449 1.42 3.83 -18.34
C LYS A 449 1.06 4.16 -16.89
N PHE A 450 0.85 5.46 -16.61
CA PHE A 450 0.25 5.96 -15.38
C PHE A 450 -1.03 6.73 -15.74
N ARG A 451 -2.16 6.38 -15.12
CA ARG A 451 -3.49 6.93 -15.41
C ARG A 451 -4.12 7.56 -14.17
N TRP A 452 -4.81 8.68 -14.40
CA TRP A 452 -5.74 9.28 -13.44
C TRP A 452 -7.18 9.20 -13.97
N GLU A 453 -8.10 8.80 -13.10
CA GLU A 453 -9.55 8.80 -13.33
C GLU A 453 -10.25 9.80 -12.41
N GLY A 454 -11.37 10.37 -12.86
CA GLY A 454 -12.18 11.29 -12.05
C GLY A 454 -11.50 12.64 -11.81
N THR A 455 -10.62 13.08 -12.70
CA THR A 455 -9.89 14.34 -12.56
C THR A 455 -10.83 15.54 -12.51
N VAL A 456 -10.44 16.58 -11.78
CA VAL A 456 -11.18 17.84 -11.62
C VAL A 456 -10.31 19.04 -11.96
N ALA A 457 -10.94 20.13 -12.40
CA ALA A 457 -10.23 21.36 -12.75
C ALA A 457 -9.56 22.00 -11.52
N GLY A 458 -8.38 22.59 -11.72
CA GLY A 458 -7.62 23.31 -10.70
C GLY A 458 -6.80 22.43 -9.74
N THR A 459 -7.00 21.11 -9.74
CA THR A 459 -6.20 20.17 -8.94
C THR A 459 -4.94 19.75 -9.70
N PRO A 460 -3.75 19.80 -9.08
CA PRO A 460 -2.53 19.23 -9.66
C PRO A 460 -2.53 17.71 -9.50
N TYR A 461 -2.19 17.01 -10.58
CA TYR A 461 -2.07 15.55 -10.63
C TYR A 461 -0.64 15.16 -10.98
N THR A 462 -0.01 14.38 -10.11
CA THR A 462 1.34 13.85 -10.31
C THR A 462 1.30 12.54 -11.08
N PHE A 463 2.14 12.40 -12.10
CA PHE A 463 2.25 11.23 -12.95
C PHE A 463 3.69 10.75 -13.00
N ASN A 464 3.93 9.44 -13.00
CA ASN A 464 5.22 8.81 -13.28
C ASN A 464 6.42 9.17 -12.37
N ASN A 465 6.62 10.40 -11.91
CA ASN A 465 7.65 10.85 -10.98
C ASN A 465 7.20 12.11 -10.20
N ASP A 466 7.99 12.57 -9.22
CA ASP A 466 7.66 13.73 -8.36
C ASP A 466 7.46 15.05 -9.11
N GLU A 467 8.12 15.22 -10.26
CA GLU A 467 8.19 16.49 -10.98
C GLU A 467 7.43 16.48 -12.31
N THR A 468 6.61 15.46 -12.58
CA THR A 468 5.71 15.42 -13.75
C THR A 468 4.27 15.64 -13.30
N ILE A 469 3.76 16.84 -13.53
CA ILE A 469 2.53 17.35 -12.92
C ILE A 469 1.63 17.98 -13.98
N ILE A 470 0.35 17.64 -13.98
CA ILE A 470 -0.65 18.22 -14.86
C ILE A 470 -1.75 18.88 -14.03
N THR A 471 -2.07 20.13 -14.35
CA THR A 471 -3.26 20.82 -13.82
C THR A 471 -4.19 21.15 -14.98
N PHE A 472 -5.48 20.88 -14.79
CA PHE A 472 -6.49 21.14 -15.81
C PHE A 472 -7.20 22.48 -15.57
N GLU A 473 -7.41 23.25 -16.63
CA GLU A 473 -8.43 24.31 -16.66
C GLU A 473 -9.82 23.68 -16.79
N THR A 474 -9.93 22.65 -17.64
CA THR A 474 -11.13 21.84 -17.81
C THR A 474 -10.69 20.38 -17.83
N ALA A 475 -11.04 19.62 -16.80
CA ALA A 475 -10.66 18.22 -16.73
C ALA A 475 -11.44 17.39 -17.78
N PRO A 476 -10.85 16.30 -18.29
CA PRO A 476 -11.56 15.30 -19.08
C PRO A 476 -12.88 14.88 -18.41
N SER A 477 -14.00 15.01 -19.13
CA SER A 477 -15.34 14.73 -18.59
C SER A 477 -16.10 13.66 -19.36
N GLY A 478 -17.03 12.99 -18.69
CA GLY A 478 -17.81 11.87 -19.25
C GLY A 478 -17.63 10.56 -18.48
N VAL A 479 -18.44 9.56 -18.78
CA VAL A 479 -18.30 8.23 -18.17
C VAL A 479 -17.00 7.59 -18.63
N GLY A 480 -16.14 7.22 -17.67
CA GLY A 480 -14.83 6.65 -17.96
C GLY A 480 -13.77 7.67 -18.39
N SER A 481 -14.00 8.97 -18.18
CA SER A 481 -13.00 9.98 -18.50
C SER A 481 -11.72 9.78 -17.69
N HIS A 482 -10.59 9.95 -18.37
CA HIS A 482 -9.27 9.71 -17.79
C HIS A 482 -8.18 10.41 -18.62
N LEU A 483 -7.01 10.56 -18.01
CA LEU A 483 -5.75 10.86 -18.70
C LEU A 483 -4.72 9.82 -18.29
N THR A 484 -4.01 9.26 -19.27
CA THR A 484 -2.88 8.34 -19.09
C THR A 484 -1.65 8.93 -19.75
N LEU A 485 -0.51 8.90 -19.06
CA LEU A 485 0.80 9.14 -19.65
C LEU A 485 1.56 7.81 -19.76
N ASP A 486 1.92 7.40 -20.97
CA ASP A 486 2.91 6.34 -21.20
C ASP A 486 4.28 6.99 -21.35
N ILE A 487 5.11 6.91 -20.31
CA ILE A 487 6.43 7.54 -20.29
C ILE A 487 7.53 6.49 -20.30
N ARG A 488 8.43 6.58 -21.29
CA ARG A 488 9.55 5.65 -21.47
C ARG A 488 10.85 6.43 -21.62
N GLN A 489 11.73 6.29 -20.62
CA GLN A 489 13.10 6.78 -20.65
C GLN A 489 13.87 6.28 -21.87
N GLN A 490 14.81 7.11 -22.34
CA GLN A 490 15.77 6.76 -23.40
C GLN A 490 15.16 6.16 -24.67
N THR A 491 13.88 6.46 -24.92
CA THR A 491 13.11 5.94 -26.05
C THR A 491 12.71 7.12 -26.92
N ALA A 492 13.03 7.07 -28.21
CA ALA A 492 12.68 8.14 -29.13
C ALA A 492 11.16 8.20 -29.36
N PRO A 493 10.58 9.41 -29.49
CA PRO A 493 9.29 9.61 -30.13
C PRO A 493 9.23 8.94 -31.51
N LEU A 494 8.04 8.47 -31.89
CA LEU A 494 7.80 7.77 -33.16
C LEU A 494 7.09 8.65 -34.20
N LEU A 495 6.43 9.71 -33.76
CA LEU A 495 5.49 10.51 -34.55
C LEU A 495 6.03 11.89 -34.94
N ALA A 496 7.35 12.05 -35.09
CA ALA A 496 7.96 13.28 -35.60
C ALA A 496 9.15 12.99 -36.53
N GLN A 497 9.08 13.47 -37.77
CA GLN A 497 10.12 13.29 -38.79
C GLN A 497 11.42 14.02 -38.41
N ASN A 498 11.31 15.21 -37.84
CA ASN A 498 12.44 16.06 -37.49
C ASN A 498 12.92 15.88 -36.04
N PHE A 499 12.51 14.82 -35.35
CA PHE A 499 13.06 14.50 -34.04
C PHE A 499 14.57 14.23 -34.15
N SER A 500 15.35 14.86 -33.28
CA SER A 500 16.80 14.78 -33.24
C SER A 500 17.30 14.78 -31.82
N THR A 501 18.03 13.74 -31.42
CA THR A 501 18.63 13.68 -30.07
C THR A 501 19.70 14.77 -29.82
N ALA A 502 20.12 15.50 -30.86
CA ALA A 502 21.00 16.65 -30.72
C ALA A 502 20.26 17.88 -30.16
N THR A 503 18.96 18.01 -30.42
CA THR A 503 18.15 19.19 -30.04
C THR A 503 16.94 18.85 -29.19
N ASP A 504 16.62 17.57 -29.03
CA ASP A 504 15.43 17.08 -28.34
C ASP A 504 15.79 16.07 -27.24
N VAL A 505 14.95 15.97 -26.22
CA VAL A 505 15.10 14.99 -25.14
C VAL A 505 14.66 13.61 -25.66
N ASN A 506 15.51 12.58 -25.50
CA ASN A 506 15.23 11.21 -25.93
C ASN A 506 14.33 10.48 -24.92
N ARG A 507 13.10 10.94 -24.77
CA ARG A 507 12.09 10.39 -23.87
C ARG A 507 10.76 10.31 -24.62
N ARG A 508 10.13 9.14 -24.63
CA ARG A 508 8.84 8.95 -25.28
C ARG A 508 7.75 9.21 -24.26
N ILE A 509 6.88 10.18 -24.53
CA ILE A 509 5.75 10.54 -23.68
C ILE A 509 4.51 10.52 -24.56
N VAL A 510 3.58 9.61 -24.27
CA VAL A 510 2.34 9.47 -25.04
C VAL A 510 1.14 9.71 -24.12
N PRO A 511 0.56 10.92 -24.14
CA PRO A 511 -0.71 11.19 -23.52
C PRO A 511 -1.85 10.48 -24.25
N THR A 512 -2.68 9.75 -23.53
CA THR A 512 -3.97 9.22 -24.03
C THR A 512 -5.07 9.57 -23.06
N TYR A 513 -6.22 10.00 -23.56
CA TYR A 513 -7.33 10.43 -22.72
C TYR A 513 -8.67 10.12 -23.36
N GLN A 514 -9.71 10.12 -22.52
CA GLN A 514 -11.10 9.99 -22.92
C GLN A 514 -11.90 11.16 -22.34
N GLY A 515 -12.70 11.80 -23.19
CA GLY A 515 -13.37 13.06 -22.87
C GLY A 515 -12.43 14.24 -23.13
N GLY A 516 -12.88 15.22 -23.91
CA GLY A 516 -12.11 16.43 -24.19
C GLY A 516 -11.82 17.23 -22.91
N GLY A 517 -10.78 18.05 -22.94
CA GLY A 517 -10.35 18.85 -21.79
C GLY A 517 -9.38 19.94 -22.19
N LYS A 518 -8.85 20.66 -21.20
CA LYS A 518 -7.84 21.70 -21.39
C LYS A 518 -6.85 21.72 -20.23
N ILE A 519 -5.56 21.61 -20.54
CA ILE A 519 -4.45 21.67 -19.58
C ILE A 519 -4.06 23.13 -19.35
N SER A 520 -4.09 23.59 -18.10
CA SER A 520 -3.61 24.94 -17.71
C SER A 520 -2.13 24.96 -17.37
N SER A 521 -1.60 23.87 -16.80
CA SER A 521 -0.19 23.74 -16.47
C SER A 521 0.29 22.32 -16.75
N LEU A 522 1.45 22.21 -17.39
CA LEU A 522 2.10 20.94 -17.70
C LEU A 522 3.56 21.05 -17.28
N GLN A 523 3.95 20.23 -16.31
CA GLN A 523 5.34 20.04 -15.93
C GLN A 523 5.75 18.62 -16.30
N VAL A 524 6.91 18.48 -16.95
CA VAL A 524 7.47 17.18 -17.29
C VAL A 524 8.93 17.13 -16.90
N MET A 525 9.29 16.09 -16.15
CA MET A 525 10.65 15.79 -15.74
C MET A 525 11.33 14.82 -16.70
N TRP A 526 12.64 14.98 -16.87
CA TRP A 526 13.52 14.02 -17.51
C TRP A 526 14.83 13.87 -16.73
N GLU A 527 15.53 12.77 -16.98
CA GLU A 527 16.85 12.55 -16.41
C GLU A 527 17.96 13.02 -17.37
N SER A 528 19.15 13.29 -16.86
CA SER A 528 20.31 13.60 -17.71
C SER A 528 20.66 12.47 -18.69
N THR A 529 20.27 11.24 -18.37
CA THR A 529 20.42 10.03 -19.20
C THR A 529 19.50 10.04 -20.41
N ASP A 530 18.41 10.83 -20.40
CA ASP A 530 17.52 11.04 -21.55
C ASP A 530 18.12 12.01 -22.59
N GLU A 531 19.17 12.76 -22.26
CA GLU A 531 19.84 13.69 -23.19
C GLU A 531 20.97 13.01 -23.98
N VAL A 532 20.61 12.12 -24.90
CA VAL A 532 21.56 11.30 -25.67
C VAL A 532 22.21 12.11 -26.80
N GLY A 533 23.38 12.70 -26.53
CA GLY A 533 24.13 13.48 -27.53
C GLY A 533 23.58 14.90 -27.76
N PHE A 534 22.87 15.43 -26.76
CA PHE A 534 22.27 16.75 -26.81
C PHE A 534 23.32 17.87 -26.91
N THR A 535 23.19 18.73 -27.92
CA THR A 535 24.00 19.93 -28.17
C THR A 535 23.17 21.20 -28.35
N GLY A 536 21.84 21.10 -28.24
CA GLY A 536 20.91 22.21 -28.32
C GLY A 536 21.02 23.19 -27.16
N ASP A 537 20.28 24.30 -27.27
CA ASP A 537 20.19 25.31 -26.23
C ASP A 537 18.96 25.06 -25.33
N ARG A 538 19.18 24.78 -24.05
CA ARG A 538 18.10 24.49 -23.09
C ARG A 538 17.22 25.72 -22.82
N ASP A 539 17.71 26.93 -23.07
CA ASP A 539 16.90 28.15 -22.96
C ASP A 539 15.81 28.23 -24.05
N LEU A 540 15.92 27.40 -25.09
CA LEU A 540 14.92 27.26 -26.15
C LEU A 540 13.92 26.12 -25.88
N PHE A 541 14.03 25.40 -24.75
CA PHE A 541 13.13 24.29 -24.49
C PHE A 541 11.65 24.69 -24.48
N ARG A 542 10.84 23.87 -25.13
CA ARG A 542 9.39 23.98 -25.22
C ARG A 542 8.78 22.61 -25.39
N PHE A 543 7.47 22.54 -25.26
CA PHE A 543 6.70 21.38 -25.68
C PHE A 543 6.34 21.50 -27.17
N ALA A 544 6.37 20.36 -27.85
CA ALA A 544 5.88 20.16 -29.20
C ALA A 544 5.11 18.83 -29.26
N GLU A 545 4.30 18.67 -30.30
CA GLU A 545 3.57 17.45 -30.59
C GLU A 545 4.13 16.80 -31.84
N GLY A 546 4.47 15.52 -31.73
CA GLY A 546 4.67 14.63 -32.86
C GLY A 546 3.36 13.89 -33.16
N TYR A 547 2.76 14.18 -34.31
CA TYR A 547 1.49 13.58 -34.74
C TYR A 547 1.63 12.62 -35.94
N SER A 548 2.77 12.62 -36.62
CA SER A 548 3.05 11.75 -37.76
C SER A 548 4.54 11.54 -37.97
N GLY A 549 4.97 10.28 -38.16
CA GLY A 549 6.36 9.96 -38.48
C GLY A 549 6.85 10.48 -39.85
N SER A 550 5.95 11.05 -40.66
CA SER A 550 6.29 11.67 -41.95
C SER A 550 6.19 13.21 -41.94
N ALA A 551 5.82 13.82 -40.83
CA ALA A 551 5.68 15.26 -40.70
C ALA A 551 6.60 15.82 -39.60
N ASP A 552 6.96 17.09 -39.72
CA ASP A 552 7.67 17.81 -38.67
C ASP A 552 6.77 17.99 -37.44
N MET A 553 7.39 17.98 -36.25
CA MET A 553 6.69 18.28 -35.00
C MET A 553 6.01 19.66 -35.03
N GLN A 554 4.84 19.77 -34.39
CA GLN A 554 4.09 21.02 -34.30
C GLN A 554 4.17 21.64 -32.91
N LYS A 555 4.03 22.96 -32.86
CA LYS A 555 3.95 23.70 -31.60
C LYS A 555 2.63 23.39 -30.90
N VAL A 556 2.62 23.46 -29.57
CA VAL A 556 1.39 23.27 -28.74
C VAL A 556 1.06 24.50 -27.87
N SER A 557 1.90 25.53 -27.85
CA SER A 557 1.73 26.72 -27.00
C SER A 557 0.88 27.81 -27.65
N ARG A 558 0.00 28.43 -26.87
CA ARG A 558 -0.85 29.59 -27.24
C ARG A 558 -0.27 30.93 -26.77
N GLN A 559 -0.86 32.01 -27.27
CA GLN A 559 -0.65 33.39 -26.80
C GLN A 559 -0.57 33.49 -25.27
N GLY A 560 0.49 34.13 -24.77
CA GLY A 560 0.66 34.37 -23.34
C GLY A 560 1.04 33.12 -22.53
N ALA A 561 1.25 31.98 -23.17
CA ALA A 561 1.89 30.85 -22.52
C ALA A 561 3.34 31.19 -22.15
N THR A 562 3.77 30.73 -20.99
CA THR A 562 5.14 30.89 -20.54
C THR A 562 5.77 29.53 -20.27
N TYR A 563 7.08 29.49 -20.43
CA TYR A 563 7.88 28.31 -20.10
C TYR A 563 8.87 28.67 -19.00
N ASN A 564 8.78 27.99 -17.86
CA ASN A 564 9.78 28.07 -16.82
C ASN A 564 10.92 27.08 -17.13
N ARG A 565 12.12 27.60 -17.29
CA ARG A 565 13.33 26.84 -17.65
C ARG A 565 14.39 26.85 -16.56
N ALA A 566 14.06 27.34 -15.36
CA ALA A 566 15.00 27.51 -14.26
C ALA A 566 15.70 26.20 -13.86
N ASN A 567 15.03 25.05 -14.01
CA ASN A 567 15.56 23.75 -13.59
C ASN A 567 15.98 22.84 -14.75
N THR A 568 16.24 23.40 -15.94
CA THR A 568 16.67 22.60 -17.11
C THR A 568 18.14 22.17 -17.02
N ASN A 569 18.94 22.80 -16.17
CA ASN A 569 20.38 22.56 -16.02
C ASN A 569 20.78 21.82 -14.73
N THR A 570 19.84 21.58 -13.81
CA THR A 570 20.08 20.98 -12.48
C THR A 570 19.13 19.80 -12.27
N SER A 571 19.57 18.74 -11.59
CA SER A 571 18.74 17.57 -11.31
C SER A 571 17.86 17.78 -10.06
N PRO A 572 16.58 17.38 -10.08
CA PRO A 572 15.82 16.83 -11.20
C PRO A 572 15.56 17.89 -12.28
N ARG A 573 15.64 17.50 -13.56
CA ARG A 573 15.44 18.42 -14.69
C ARG A 573 13.99 18.41 -15.12
N PHE A 574 13.39 19.59 -15.27
CA PHE A 574 12.02 19.69 -15.76
C PHE A 574 11.77 20.97 -16.55
N LEU A 575 10.69 20.94 -17.32
CA LEU A 575 10.13 22.06 -18.06
C LEU A 575 8.70 22.25 -17.61
N THR A 576 8.34 23.48 -17.23
CA THR A 576 6.97 23.83 -16.88
C THR A 576 6.40 24.75 -17.94
N TYR A 577 5.30 24.33 -18.54
CA TYR A 577 4.41 25.19 -19.32
C TYR A 577 3.30 25.72 -18.42
N ALA A 578 3.05 27.03 -18.48
CA ALA A 578 1.93 27.67 -17.82
C ALA A 578 1.11 28.44 -18.86
N GLY A 579 -0.14 28.00 -19.09
CA GLY A 579 -1.12 28.69 -19.92
C GLY A 579 -1.56 29.97 -19.23
N GLY A 580 -1.07 31.13 -19.70
CA GLY A 580 -1.20 32.40 -18.99
C GLY A 580 -2.66 32.80 -18.72
N GLY A 581 -3.03 32.96 -17.45
CA GLY A 581 -4.29 33.55 -17.00
C GLY A 581 -5.59 32.80 -17.39
N PRO A 582 -6.72 33.06 -16.70
CA PRO A 582 -7.99 32.40 -17.03
C PRO A 582 -8.51 32.82 -18.41
N GLY A 583 -8.88 31.86 -19.26
CA GLY A 583 -9.84 32.10 -20.35
C GLY A 583 -9.50 31.51 -21.71
N LEU A 584 -8.23 31.43 -22.16
CA LEU A 584 -7.94 31.09 -23.56
C LEU A 584 -6.61 30.36 -23.86
N ASN A 585 -5.75 30.12 -22.87
CA ASN A 585 -4.32 29.93 -23.15
C ASN A 585 -3.73 28.56 -22.76
N GLY A 586 -4.57 27.56 -22.43
CA GLY A 586 -4.13 26.19 -22.16
C GLY A 586 -3.95 25.31 -23.41
N ILE A 587 -3.50 24.07 -23.22
CA ILE A 587 -3.41 23.05 -24.29
C ILE A 587 -4.75 22.32 -24.37
N ASP A 588 -5.43 22.40 -25.52
CA ASP A 588 -6.70 21.69 -25.72
C ASP A 588 -6.45 20.20 -25.97
N LEU A 589 -7.15 19.35 -25.21
CA LEU A 589 -7.17 17.90 -25.39
C LEU A 589 -8.35 17.53 -26.30
N VAL A 590 -8.05 17.03 -27.50
CA VAL A 590 -9.03 16.69 -28.53
C VAL A 590 -8.92 15.22 -28.93
N ASP A 591 -10.00 14.48 -28.73
CA ASP A 591 -10.09 13.06 -29.08
C ASP A 591 -10.69 12.86 -30.49
N GLY A 592 -9.94 12.27 -31.42
CA GLY A 592 -10.39 11.90 -32.77
C GLY A 592 -10.53 13.05 -33.77
N TYR A 593 -9.56 13.96 -33.82
CA TYR A 593 -9.59 15.11 -34.72
C TYR A 593 -8.95 14.78 -36.07
N ASN A 594 -9.67 14.98 -37.18
CA ASN A 594 -9.05 14.96 -38.51
C ASN A 594 -8.54 16.37 -38.83
N GLU A 595 -7.24 16.51 -39.04
CA GLU A 595 -6.64 17.79 -39.45
C GLU A 595 -7.26 18.33 -40.76
N ASP A 596 -7.89 19.51 -40.66
CA ASP A 596 -8.10 20.39 -41.81
C ASP A 596 -6.95 21.40 -41.86
N ASN A 597 -6.22 21.43 -42.98
CA ASN A 597 -5.07 22.31 -43.17
C ASN A 597 -5.42 23.81 -43.12
N THR A 598 -6.71 24.15 -43.15
CA THR A 598 -7.23 25.52 -43.04
C THR A 598 -7.58 25.96 -41.61
N ASP A 599 -7.53 25.07 -40.61
CA ASP A 599 -7.80 25.42 -39.22
C ASP A 599 -6.62 26.17 -38.59
N VAL A 600 -6.83 27.47 -38.31
CA VAL A 600 -5.86 28.35 -37.64
C VAL A 600 -5.54 27.91 -36.21
N ASN A 601 -6.36 27.06 -35.59
CA ASN A 601 -6.18 26.57 -34.23
C ASN A 601 -5.48 25.20 -34.15
N LYS A 602 -5.04 24.63 -35.29
CA LYS A 602 -4.39 23.30 -35.31
C LYS A 602 -3.13 23.23 -34.42
N TYR A 603 -2.42 24.35 -34.27
CA TYR A 603 -1.20 24.49 -33.47
C TYR A 603 -1.43 24.54 -31.94
N PHE A 604 -2.66 24.38 -31.47
CA PHE A 604 -3.01 24.58 -30.06
C PHE A 604 -3.83 23.44 -29.46
N ARG A 605 -3.81 22.31 -30.14
CA ARG A 605 -4.47 21.07 -29.73
C ARG A 605 -3.38 20.03 -29.54
N PHE A 606 -3.65 19.07 -28.69
CA PHE A 606 -2.83 17.89 -28.53
C PHE A 606 -3.75 16.70 -28.69
N GLU A 607 -3.59 15.88 -29.71
CA GLU A 607 -4.47 14.73 -29.97
C GLU A 607 -4.07 13.49 -29.16
N SER A 608 -5.07 12.70 -28.76
CA SER A 608 -4.89 11.50 -27.96
C SER A 608 -4.04 10.46 -28.70
N GLY A 609 -2.92 10.03 -28.09
CA GLY A 609 -2.01 9.05 -28.67
C GLY A 609 -0.81 9.63 -29.43
N ASN A 610 -0.74 10.96 -29.58
CA ASN A 610 0.42 11.63 -30.17
C ASN A 610 1.60 11.74 -29.18
N ASP A 611 2.81 11.92 -29.72
CA ASP A 611 4.01 12.05 -28.88
C ASP A 611 4.14 13.50 -28.36
N LEU A 612 4.29 13.67 -27.05
CA LEU A 612 4.70 14.93 -26.43
C LEU A 612 6.23 14.98 -26.40
N ILE A 613 6.79 16.00 -27.04
CA ILE A 613 8.24 16.14 -27.23
C ILE A 613 8.74 17.37 -26.48
N ILE A 614 9.83 17.21 -25.73
CA ILE A 614 10.61 18.33 -25.16
C ILE A 614 11.72 18.65 -26.16
N THR A 615 11.66 19.83 -26.76
CA THR A 615 12.49 20.19 -27.90
C THR A 615 13.12 21.57 -27.75
N ALA A 616 14.38 21.70 -28.16
CA ALA A 616 15.07 22.97 -28.40
C ALA A 616 15.12 23.31 -29.90
N THR A 617 14.57 22.46 -30.77
CA THR A 617 14.48 22.69 -32.22
C THR A 617 13.67 23.94 -32.49
N THR A 618 14.23 24.89 -33.24
CA THR A 618 13.64 26.22 -33.48
C THR A 618 12.30 26.12 -34.21
N ALA A 619 11.21 26.52 -33.54
CA ALA A 619 9.86 26.61 -34.10
C ALA A 619 9.54 28.07 -34.47
N PRO A 620 8.67 28.31 -35.46
CA PRO A 620 8.24 29.66 -35.79
C PRO A 620 7.42 30.30 -34.65
N ILE A 621 7.52 31.61 -34.53
CA ILE A 621 6.64 32.46 -33.73
C ILE A 621 5.45 32.83 -34.60
N ILE A 622 4.24 32.53 -34.13
CA ILE A 622 3.03 32.60 -34.94
C ILE A 622 2.20 33.80 -34.49
N SER A 623 1.70 34.60 -35.44
CA SER A 623 0.73 35.65 -35.11
C SER A 623 -0.62 35.05 -34.74
N VAL A 624 -1.20 35.53 -33.65
CA VAL A 624 -2.43 35.00 -33.02
C VAL A 624 -3.60 35.97 -33.02
N THR A 625 -3.33 37.24 -33.35
CA THR A 625 -4.33 38.28 -33.53
C THR A 625 -3.80 39.31 -34.52
N ASN A 626 -4.69 40.15 -35.05
CA ASN A 626 -4.27 41.34 -35.77
C ASN A 626 -3.53 42.28 -34.80
N GLY A 627 -2.39 42.83 -35.21
CA GLY A 627 -1.61 43.68 -34.32
C GLY A 627 -0.27 44.14 -34.88
N ARG A 628 0.41 45.00 -34.11
CA ARG A 628 1.77 45.48 -34.43
C ARG A 628 2.79 44.36 -34.31
N TRP A 629 3.82 44.38 -35.17
CA TRP A 629 4.97 43.50 -35.04
C TRP A 629 5.61 43.59 -33.65
N THR A 630 5.75 44.80 -33.11
CA THR A 630 6.38 45.05 -31.81
C THR A 630 5.47 44.84 -30.60
N ASN A 631 4.19 44.49 -30.79
CA ASN A 631 3.32 44.15 -29.67
C ASN A 631 3.52 42.68 -29.30
N PRO A 632 4.00 42.36 -28.08
CA PRO A 632 4.14 40.97 -27.65
C PRO A 632 2.82 40.19 -27.68
N GLY A 633 1.68 40.88 -27.53
CA GLY A 633 0.35 40.31 -27.68
C GLY A 633 -0.02 39.93 -29.12
N THR A 634 0.71 40.34 -30.15
CA THR A 634 0.47 39.86 -31.52
C THR A 634 0.90 38.40 -31.71
N TRP A 635 1.80 37.92 -30.86
CA TRP A 635 2.54 36.67 -31.03
C TRP A 635 2.18 35.62 -29.99
N ASP A 636 2.20 34.35 -30.41
CA ASP A 636 1.89 33.22 -29.55
C ASP A 636 2.83 33.07 -28.35
N GLU A 637 4.11 33.41 -28.47
CA GLU A 637 5.06 33.34 -27.35
C GLU A 637 5.01 34.54 -26.40
N GLY A 638 4.10 35.49 -26.60
CA GLY A 638 4.03 36.70 -25.75
C GLY A 638 5.32 37.54 -25.78
N ARG A 639 6.11 37.41 -26.86
CA ARG A 639 7.33 38.17 -27.14
C ARG A 639 7.41 38.48 -28.63
N VAL A 640 8.13 39.55 -28.95
CA VAL A 640 8.38 39.97 -30.34
C VAL A 640 9.43 39.04 -30.98
N PRO A 641 9.26 38.62 -32.25
CA PRO A 641 10.30 37.92 -32.98
C PRO A 641 11.59 38.72 -33.07
N ILE A 642 12.72 38.01 -32.99
CA ILE A 642 14.06 38.57 -33.11
C ILE A 642 14.79 37.97 -34.32
N ALA A 643 15.98 38.49 -34.65
CA ALA A 643 16.78 38.11 -35.81
C ALA A 643 17.05 36.60 -35.98
N SER A 644 16.98 35.81 -34.91
CA SER A 644 17.15 34.36 -34.92
C SER A 644 15.85 33.56 -35.09
N ASP A 645 14.69 34.20 -34.91
CA ASP A 645 13.39 33.52 -34.97
C ASP A 645 12.85 33.45 -36.39
N ASN A 646 12.14 32.36 -36.70
CA ASN A 646 11.26 32.35 -37.86
C ASN A 646 9.88 32.87 -37.42
N ALA A 647 9.20 33.63 -38.27
CA ALA A 647 7.87 34.16 -37.99
C ALA A 647 6.84 33.63 -38.99
N GLU A 648 5.64 33.28 -38.52
CA GLU A 648 4.50 32.85 -39.31
C GLU A 648 3.31 33.79 -39.12
N ILE A 649 2.82 34.33 -40.23
CA ILE A 649 1.76 35.34 -40.27
C ILE A 649 0.47 34.67 -40.73
N ASN A 650 -0.48 34.52 -39.79
CA ASN A 650 -1.84 34.02 -39.99
C ASN A 650 -2.88 35.15 -39.92
N HIS A 651 -2.48 36.31 -39.40
CA HIS A 651 -3.33 37.47 -39.15
C HIS A 651 -2.80 38.71 -39.91
N VAL A 652 -3.44 39.86 -39.74
CA VAL A 652 -2.90 41.14 -40.21
C VAL A 652 -1.85 41.62 -39.21
N VAL A 653 -0.58 41.47 -39.58
CA VAL A 653 0.56 41.99 -38.82
C VAL A 653 1.09 43.23 -39.51
N TYR A 654 1.24 44.32 -38.77
CA TYR A 654 1.72 45.58 -39.33
C TYR A 654 2.90 46.16 -38.56
N THR A 655 3.73 46.88 -39.29
CA THR A 655 4.89 47.60 -38.77
C THR A 655 4.89 49.01 -39.39
N GLY A 656 5.36 49.99 -38.63
CA GLY A 656 5.55 51.38 -39.05
C GLY A 656 4.26 52.18 -39.16
N ILE A 657 3.20 51.86 -38.41
CA ILE A 657 1.90 52.56 -38.53
C ILE A 657 1.35 53.00 -37.18
N ALA A 658 1.27 54.32 -37.01
CA ALA A 658 0.83 54.99 -35.79
C ALA A 658 -0.68 54.84 -35.52
N THR A 659 -1.51 54.86 -36.56
CA THR A 659 -2.96 55.10 -36.45
C THR A 659 -3.82 53.88 -36.14
N GLY A 660 -3.24 52.68 -36.01
CA GLY A 660 -4.00 51.44 -35.78
C GLY A 660 -4.82 51.08 -37.03
N PRO A 661 -4.19 50.54 -38.08
CA PRO A 661 -4.89 50.23 -39.31
C PRO A 661 -5.92 49.11 -39.06
N PHE A 662 -7.07 49.20 -39.75
CA PHE A 662 -8.11 48.17 -39.79
C PHE A 662 -8.79 47.84 -38.45
N GLY A 663 -9.01 48.86 -37.61
CA GLY A 663 -9.76 48.73 -36.35
C GLY A 663 -8.95 48.19 -35.18
N THR A 664 -7.61 48.27 -35.29
CA THR A 664 -6.69 47.98 -34.19
C THR A 664 -6.44 49.25 -33.36
N ASP A 665 -6.17 49.09 -32.07
CA ASP A 665 -5.91 50.25 -31.20
C ASP A 665 -4.57 50.93 -31.57
N PRO A 666 -4.51 52.27 -31.58
CA PRO A 666 -3.26 52.99 -31.76
C PRO A 666 -2.33 52.72 -30.58
N TRP A 667 -1.10 52.28 -30.86
CA TRP A 667 -0.08 51.95 -29.85
C TRP A 667 0.94 53.09 -29.74
N ALA A 668 1.27 53.49 -28.51
CA ALA A 668 2.01 54.72 -28.20
C ALA A 668 3.55 54.58 -28.17
N ASP A 669 4.07 53.35 -28.19
CA ASP A 669 5.51 53.09 -28.14
C ASP A 669 6.16 53.12 -29.53
N ASP A 670 7.35 53.73 -29.61
CA ASP A 670 8.21 53.74 -30.80
C ASP A 670 8.59 52.31 -31.21
N GLU A 671 8.54 52.04 -32.51
CA GLU A 671 8.88 50.73 -33.05
C GLU A 671 10.39 50.46 -33.02
N ILE A 672 10.79 49.34 -32.38
CA ILE A 672 12.16 48.85 -32.42
C ILE A 672 12.31 47.94 -33.63
N ASP A 673 12.99 48.42 -34.67
CA ASP A 673 13.36 47.72 -35.91
C ASP A 673 14.40 46.58 -35.68
N GLY A 674 14.15 45.67 -34.74
CA GLY A 674 15.02 44.52 -34.45
C GLY A 674 15.94 44.73 -33.23
N SER A 675 16.06 43.68 -32.42
CA SER A 675 16.75 43.69 -31.12
C SER A 675 18.26 43.43 -31.21
N LEU A 676 19.02 44.15 -30.35
CA LEU A 676 20.40 43.93 -29.85
C LEU A 676 21.57 43.84 -30.88
N PRO A 677 22.82 44.20 -30.47
CA PRO A 677 23.94 44.42 -31.40
C PRO A 677 24.43 43.13 -32.07
N GLY A 678 24.39 43.04 -33.40
CA GLY A 678 25.07 41.97 -34.15
C GLY A 678 24.47 41.59 -35.51
N ASP A 679 23.14 41.59 -35.66
CA ASP A 679 22.43 41.12 -36.87
C ASP A 679 21.77 42.27 -37.67
N ALA A 680 22.41 43.44 -37.71
CA ALA A 680 22.03 44.61 -38.53
C ALA A 680 20.56 45.08 -38.43
N GLY A 681 19.88 44.85 -37.30
CA GLY A 681 18.47 45.26 -37.12
C GLY A 681 17.48 44.34 -37.84
N ALA A 682 17.77 43.04 -37.98
CA ALA A 682 16.79 42.09 -38.50
C ALA A 682 15.66 41.84 -37.50
N ALA A 683 14.43 41.93 -37.99
CA ALA A 683 13.20 41.66 -37.25
C ALA A 683 12.90 40.15 -37.11
N ALA A 684 13.38 39.34 -38.05
CA ALA A 684 13.26 37.88 -38.03
C ALA A 684 14.33 37.21 -38.90
N ASN A 685 14.64 35.94 -38.65
CA ASN A 685 15.42 35.09 -39.54
C ASN A 685 14.66 34.84 -40.85
N SER A 686 13.37 34.49 -40.77
CA SER A 686 12.49 34.38 -41.93
C SER A 686 11.05 34.73 -41.56
N ILE A 687 10.25 35.10 -42.56
CA ILE A 687 8.83 35.42 -42.38
C ILE A 687 8.01 34.66 -43.42
N ARG A 688 7.04 33.85 -42.98
CA ARG A 688 6.09 33.19 -43.87
C ARG A 688 4.71 33.81 -43.70
N ILE A 689 4.06 34.19 -44.80
CA ILE A 689 2.67 34.67 -44.81
C ILE A 689 1.81 33.51 -45.28
N MET A 690 0.99 32.98 -44.39
CA MET A 690 0.33 31.68 -44.57
C MET A 690 -0.89 31.78 -45.50
N ASN A 691 -1.25 30.65 -46.12
CA ASN A 691 -2.47 30.53 -46.93
C ASN A 691 -3.73 30.46 -46.05
N VAL A 692 -4.03 31.58 -45.40
CA VAL A 692 -5.18 31.77 -44.52
C VAL A 692 -5.82 33.10 -44.89
N ALA A 693 -7.14 33.18 -44.84
CA ALA A 693 -7.86 34.42 -45.11
C ALA A 693 -7.37 35.55 -44.19
N ASN A 694 -7.05 36.72 -44.77
CA ASN A 694 -6.57 37.90 -44.05
C ASN A 694 -5.13 37.83 -43.52
N ALA A 695 -4.38 36.76 -43.76
CA ALA A 695 -2.95 36.70 -43.44
C ALA A 695 -2.16 37.72 -44.29
N THR A 696 -1.66 38.77 -43.64
CA THR A 696 -1.04 39.92 -44.31
C THR A 696 0.12 40.47 -43.48
N LEU A 697 1.27 40.68 -44.12
CA LEU A 697 2.33 41.53 -43.56
C LEU A 697 2.25 42.92 -44.20
N LEU A 698 2.11 43.94 -43.37
CA LEU A 698 2.00 45.31 -43.84
C LEU A 698 3.09 46.21 -43.24
N ILE A 699 3.87 46.82 -44.11
CA ILE A 699 5.02 47.66 -43.76
C ILE A 699 4.72 49.10 -44.16
N GLY A 700 4.51 49.97 -43.17
CA GLY A 700 4.25 51.39 -43.32
C GLY A 700 5.38 52.27 -42.77
N ASN A 701 5.13 53.58 -42.72
CA ASN A 701 6.04 54.55 -42.08
C ASN A 701 5.30 55.84 -41.63
N GLU A 702 4.24 55.69 -40.83
CA GLU A 702 3.38 56.78 -40.33
C GLU A 702 3.75 57.29 -38.93
N ASP A 703 4.85 56.80 -38.33
CA ASP A 703 5.26 57.22 -36.99
C ASP A 703 5.94 58.60 -37.00
N ASN A 704 5.32 59.57 -36.36
CA ASN A 704 5.62 61.00 -36.49
C ASN A 704 6.68 61.51 -35.50
N THR A 705 7.16 60.66 -34.58
CA THR A 705 8.14 61.00 -33.54
C THR A 705 9.61 60.86 -33.99
N MET A 706 9.89 60.17 -35.10
CA MET A 706 11.22 59.60 -35.33
C MET A 706 12.16 60.30 -36.36
N GLY A 707 11.88 61.54 -36.79
CA GLY A 707 12.78 62.33 -37.67
C GLY A 707 12.81 61.87 -39.15
N ALA A 708 13.59 62.55 -40.01
CA ALA A 708 13.64 62.30 -41.47
C ALA A 708 14.63 61.19 -41.89
N GLY A 709 14.20 60.22 -42.73
CA GLY A 709 15.06 59.17 -43.30
C GLY A 709 14.32 57.94 -43.86
N GLU A 710 15.08 56.96 -44.35
CA GLU A 710 14.60 55.61 -44.69
C GLU A 710 14.41 54.78 -43.42
N ARG A 711 13.35 53.95 -43.39
CA ARG A 711 13.08 52.98 -42.30
C ARG A 711 13.09 51.58 -42.86
N ILE A 712 13.94 50.73 -42.30
CA ILE A 712 14.26 49.43 -42.89
C ILE A 712 13.74 48.32 -41.96
N PHE A 713 12.57 47.78 -42.30
CA PHE A 713 12.14 46.50 -41.76
C PHE A 713 12.83 45.41 -42.55
N ARG A 714 13.63 44.55 -41.90
CA ARG A 714 14.38 43.52 -42.61
C ARG A 714 14.31 42.14 -41.98
N THR A 715 14.38 41.10 -42.79
CA THR A 715 14.80 39.78 -42.30
C THR A 715 16.32 39.73 -42.20
N ARG A 716 16.85 38.65 -41.62
CA ARG A 716 18.28 38.36 -41.67
C ARG A 716 18.75 38.36 -43.13
N LEU A 717 20.03 38.68 -43.36
CA LEU A 717 20.63 38.72 -44.71
C LEU A 717 21.71 37.63 -44.92
N VAL A 718 21.87 36.75 -43.94
CA VAL A 718 22.84 35.65 -43.95
C VAL A 718 22.23 34.39 -43.37
N GLY A 719 22.44 33.25 -44.04
CA GLY A 719 21.94 31.94 -43.61
C GLY A 719 21.11 31.21 -44.67
N ALA A 720 20.82 29.93 -44.43
CA ALA A 720 19.92 29.14 -45.26
C ALA A 720 18.46 29.39 -44.86
N ASN A 721 17.52 29.34 -45.81
CA ASN A 721 16.08 29.54 -45.60
C ASN A 721 15.69 30.89 -44.97
N VAL A 722 16.53 31.89 -45.15
CA VAL A 722 16.32 33.26 -44.67
C VAL A 722 15.53 34.05 -45.69
N GLY A 723 14.53 34.84 -45.29
CA GLY A 723 13.79 35.73 -46.20
C GLY A 723 12.29 35.72 -46.00
N ILE A 724 11.54 36.20 -47.00
CA ILE A 724 10.08 36.34 -46.94
C ILE A 724 9.41 35.35 -47.89
N PHE A 725 8.49 34.56 -47.37
CA PHE A 725 7.76 33.54 -48.12
C PHE A 725 6.26 33.86 -48.07
N ASN A 726 5.77 34.57 -49.08
CA ASN A 726 4.33 34.80 -49.23
C ASN A 726 3.66 33.56 -49.83
N LEU A 727 3.08 32.73 -48.97
CA LEU A 727 2.38 31.49 -49.31
C LEU A 727 0.87 31.71 -49.49
N ASN A 728 0.36 32.95 -49.35
CA ASN A 728 -1.06 33.26 -49.49
C ASN A 728 -1.41 33.59 -50.95
N PRO A 729 -2.10 32.70 -51.69
CA PRO A 729 -2.52 32.94 -53.08
C PRO A 729 -3.75 33.85 -53.19
N GLY A 730 -4.36 34.24 -52.06
CA GLY A 730 -5.56 35.05 -52.03
C GLY A 730 -5.38 36.37 -52.77
N PRO A 731 -6.32 36.77 -53.64
CA PRO A 731 -6.30 38.11 -54.21
C PRO A 731 -6.59 39.14 -53.12
N SER A 732 -5.82 40.23 -53.10
CA SER A 732 -6.26 41.45 -52.43
C SER A 732 -7.16 42.24 -53.37
N ALA A 733 -8.29 42.74 -52.87
CA ALA A 733 -9.26 43.53 -53.65
C ALA A 733 -9.44 44.91 -53.01
N GLY A 734 -9.10 45.98 -53.75
CA GLY A 734 -9.37 47.37 -53.35
C GLY A 734 -8.12 48.26 -53.32
N GLY A 735 -8.37 49.58 -53.25
CA GLY A 735 -7.36 50.64 -53.41
C GLY A 735 -6.52 50.94 -52.17
N ASP A 736 -5.92 52.13 -52.17
CA ASP A 736 -5.03 52.61 -51.11
C ASP A 736 -5.81 52.89 -49.81
N ILE A 737 -5.36 52.35 -48.67
CA ILE A 737 -6.07 52.29 -47.36
C ILE A 737 -6.52 53.68 -46.84
N ASN A 738 -5.92 54.77 -47.34
CA ASN A 738 -6.19 56.15 -46.93
C ASN A 738 -7.17 56.88 -47.87
N THR A 739 -7.46 56.34 -49.06
CA THR A 739 -8.31 56.98 -50.07
C THR A 739 -9.45 56.09 -50.55
N THR A 740 -9.25 54.78 -50.60
CA THR A 740 -10.27 53.76 -50.90
C THR A 740 -9.99 52.50 -50.07
N PRO A 741 -10.79 52.18 -49.04
CA PRO A 741 -10.52 51.03 -48.18
C PRO A 741 -10.40 49.72 -48.96
N ALA A 742 -9.38 48.91 -48.66
CA ALA A 742 -9.27 47.55 -49.18
C ALA A 742 -10.43 46.69 -48.65
N SER A 743 -11.06 45.92 -49.54
CA SER A 743 -12.16 44.99 -49.22
C SER A 743 -11.68 43.59 -48.85
N SER A 744 -10.42 43.24 -49.18
CA SER A 744 -9.71 42.06 -48.69
C SER A 744 -8.20 42.34 -48.61
N LEU A 745 -7.53 41.79 -47.60
CA LEU A 745 -6.08 41.89 -47.41
C LEU A 745 -5.48 40.48 -47.45
N ASN A 746 -4.58 40.22 -48.38
CA ASN A 746 -3.83 38.97 -48.42
C ASN A 746 -2.42 39.24 -48.92
N GLY A 747 -1.40 38.65 -48.27
CA GLY A 747 -0.02 38.68 -48.74
C GLY A 747 0.83 39.82 -48.18
N LEU A 748 1.70 40.41 -49.00
CA LEU A 748 2.71 41.39 -48.56
C LEU A 748 2.37 42.80 -49.06
N TRP A 749 2.39 43.77 -48.16
CA TRP A 749 2.11 45.18 -48.46
C TRP A 749 3.26 46.07 -47.96
N VAL A 750 3.84 46.88 -48.84
CA VAL A 750 4.88 47.88 -48.52
C VAL A 750 4.37 49.25 -48.93
N ARG A 751 4.19 50.19 -48.00
CA ARG A 751 3.36 51.38 -48.20
C ARG A 751 4.01 52.71 -47.77
N PRO A 752 4.08 53.72 -48.65
CA PRO A 752 4.60 55.03 -48.33
C PRO A 752 3.60 55.80 -47.46
N ALA A 753 4.11 56.56 -46.51
CA ALA A 753 3.34 57.59 -45.83
C ALA A 753 3.68 58.96 -46.43
N SER A 754 2.86 59.97 -46.15
CA SER A 754 3.05 61.35 -46.66
C SER A 754 4.38 62.03 -46.28
N VAL A 755 5.19 61.41 -45.42
CA VAL A 755 6.41 62.00 -44.86
C VAL A 755 7.67 61.16 -45.14
N PHE A 756 7.58 59.85 -45.41
CA PHE A 756 8.74 58.94 -45.47
C PHE A 756 8.57 57.75 -46.44
N THR A 757 9.68 57.13 -46.85
CA THR A 757 9.72 55.92 -47.70
C THR A 757 10.00 54.67 -46.85
N PRO A 758 9.10 53.66 -46.80
CA PRO A 758 9.41 52.39 -46.15
C PRO A 758 10.36 51.56 -47.02
N VAL A 759 11.26 50.83 -46.36
CA VAL A 759 12.20 49.91 -47.00
C VAL A 759 11.99 48.53 -46.39
N LEU A 760 11.76 47.53 -47.23
CA LEU A 760 11.76 46.12 -46.86
C LEU A 760 13.08 45.48 -47.30
N GLY A 761 13.93 45.10 -46.36
CA GLY A 761 15.17 44.39 -46.63
C GLY A 761 15.05 42.88 -46.45
N THR A 762 15.51 42.07 -47.39
CA THR A 762 15.48 40.61 -47.25
C THR A 762 16.51 39.93 -48.14
N LEU A 763 16.94 38.72 -47.78
CA LEU A 763 17.83 37.95 -48.64
C LEU A 763 17.10 37.38 -49.88
N GLN A 764 15.81 37.05 -49.72
CA GLN A 764 14.97 36.49 -50.79
C GLN A 764 13.49 36.76 -50.52
N ILE A 765 12.71 36.78 -51.61
CA ILE A 765 11.24 36.75 -51.55
C ILE A 765 10.75 35.60 -52.43
N THR A 766 9.99 34.68 -51.84
CA THR A 766 9.17 33.70 -52.56
C THR A 766 7.72 34.16 -52.48
N ASN A 767 7.03 34.27 -53.61
CA ASN A 767 5.66 34.77 -53.65
C ASN A 767 4.73 33.86 -54.45
N THR A 768 3.60 33.48 -53.84
CA THR A 768 2.54 32.66 -54.46
C THR A 768 1.21 33.42 -54.60
N GLY A 769 1.11 34.66 -54.14
CA GLY A 769 -0.08 35.50 -54.32
C GLY A 769 0.21 36.99 -54.43
N THR A 770 -0.43 37.83 -53.61
CA THR A 770 -0.41 39.28 -53.82
C THR A 770 0.75 39.98 -53.09
N VAL A 771 1.54 40.77 -53.84
CA VAL A 771 2.50 41.75 -53.30
C VAL A 771 2.08 43.13 -53.79
N ILE A 772 1.82 44.06 -52.87
CA ILE A 772 1.56 45.47 -53.19
C ILE A 772 2.73 46.28 -52.68
N ASN A 773 3.56 46.78 -53.60
CA ASN A 773 4.73 47.59 -53.26
C ASN A 773 4.57 49.02 -53.76
N ASN A 774 4.44 49.95 -52.83
CA ASN A 774 4.45 51.39 -53.06
C ASN A 774 5.68 52.07 -52.40
N GLY A 775 6.63 51.29 -51.87
CA GLY A 775 7.88 51.74 -51.25
C GLY A 775 9.12 51.13 -51.90
N ILE A 776 10.12 50.77 -51.09
CA ILE A 776 11.36 50.12 -51.55
C ILE A 776 11.39 48.67 -51.03
N ILE A 777 11.73 47.73 -51.91
CA ILE A 777 12.08 46.34 -51.53
C ILE A 777 13.53 46.11 -51.97
N GLU A 778 14.39 45.76 -51.02
CA GLU A 778 15.79 45.41 -51.22
C GLU A 778 15.97 43.89 -51.09
N ILE A 779 16.54 43.26 -52.11
CA ILE A 779 16.78 41.81 -52.15
C ILE A 779 18.27 41.56 -52.35
N GLY A 780 18.88 40.81 -51.43
CA GLY A 780 20.30 40.45 -51.47
C GLY A 780 21.11 41.03 -50.33
N ASN A 781 22.43 40.84 -50.40
CA ASN A 781 23.41 41.45 -49.49
C ASN A 781 24.03 42.71 -50.09
#